data_AF-A0A968XX05-F1
#
_entry.id   AF-A0A968XX05-F1
#
_cell.length_a   1.000
_cell.length_b   1.000
_cell.length_c   1.000
_cell.angle_alpha   90.00
_cell.angle_beta   90.00
_cell.angle_gamma   90.00
#
_symmetry.space_group_name_H-M   'P 1'
#
loop_
_entity.id
_entity.type
_entity.pdbx_description
1 polymer ?
#
loop_
_entity_poly.entity_id
_entity_poly.type
_entity_poly.pdbx_seq_one_letter_code
_entity_poly.pdbx_strand_id
1 'polypeptide(L)'
;MQHHQCDFDGDQLVITPASRMPNIASETRHANQENEYDAVEKRSKVDYTQATDSNGDRKYTKLRQIAVAIAQNKIGWVATLIGRVQSSAAEPGQSESLFNQQKRKLLGKLFDALQIEVDSPKSATRTEDHHPTLLSKAKQWSEQHPSYLFDYKDDPRLYKTVPLPIGDGTAINCIARDAVNPEWEPTRLKSRHRDEFRYLFESPSDLDEREKWEKHYVGWAQDIKERYRERMGEIHLECGDDSKAIKEAVSKLYESLRADVTEAWSDPEERFLAASAMWHVETANPNLEVPRKACKELSRQLLIEFNLEPEYDRLHEAMPKDTYILSVPFEEFERDNNGKTVRDKKRQPVGKDLAGHWKELLDSKGIKYEATLHPSLPMVNFALIEPSDKLVGILERKFGGNANDIDSLDLTYRDNLGRTKDVSSRIVAPADYTWLEFQNQTPKSALVLNLFTDEICQQLQTFQFDKAELIGQKYNDLKDVDFSSPKWRQKTLTFEVGSVSGSGSRRDGSPIVLLDGQELAMFSANSPKLPIGSTFDATIEPSPKGSALILNIDPSSVRLIESIEELSEVTPTPYQERSLVSPTPTQKRSQSVSPTPTQKRSQSVSPTPTQNKPPSQPEDIAASPAHLSQLLKDAISEAYKQTGETTIPVGNWTAFISNSRHHVRCLVRDEADNPVLAADLKTGQVIKKLSENSSAHFLKYLKEVDAELASTSSKKRDADTQL
;
A
#
# COMPACT_ATOMS: atom_id res chain seq x y z
N MET A 1 30.30 37.34 6.70
CA MET A 1 30.84 35.99 6.39
C MET A 1 30.01 35.39 5.27
N GLN A 2 30.58 34.53 4.42
CA GLN A 2 29.86 34.00 3.25
C GLN A 2 29.16 32.66 3.48
N HIS A 3 29.42 31.95 4.60
CA HIS A 3 28.92 30.60 4.86
C HIS A 3 28.29 30.48 6.26
N HIS A 4 27.44 29.47 6.45
CA HIS A 4 26.86 29.12 7.76
C HIS A 4 27.92 28.52 8.71
N GLN A 5 27.65 28.65 10.01
CA GLN A 5 28.36 27.94 11.09
C GLN A 5 27.42 26.85 11.62
N CYS A 6 27.87 25.60 11.66
CA CYS A 6 27.00 24.43 11.87
C CYS A 6 27.41 23.52 13.03
N ASP A 7 28.45 23.86 13.81
CA ASP A 7 28.84 23.10 15.00
C ASP A 7 28.50 23.84 16.31
N PHE A 8 28.20 23.08 17.36
CA PHE A 8 27.90 23.54 18.71
C PHE A 8 29.17 23.83 19.54
N ASP A 9 30.33 23.31 19.13
CA ASP A 9 31.61 23.58 19.80
C ASP A 9 32.32 24.88 19.33
N GLY A 10 31.83 25.46 18.23
CA GLY A 10 32.32 26.70 17.65
C GLY A 10 33.05 26.55 16.31
N ASP A 11 33.34 25.33 15.84
CA ASP A 11 34.07 25.14 14.58
C ASP A 11 33.22 25.50 13.34
N GLN A 12 33.86 26.12 12.33
CA GLN A 12 33.20 26.52 11.09
C GLN A 12 33.21 25.40 10.05
N LEU A 13 32.13 24.61 10.01
CA LEU A 13 31.84 23.68 8.90
C LEU A 13 31.34 24.45 7.66
N VAL A 14 32.28 24.77 6.77
CA VAL A 14 32.05 25.52 5.52
C VAL A 14 31.38 24.64 4.45
N ILE A 15 30.05 24.46 4.53
CA ILE A 15 29.31 23.61 3.56
C ILE A 15 28.31 24.41 2.71
N THR A 16 27.64 25.44 3.24
CA THR A 16 26.58 26.17 2.51
C THR A 16 26.77 27.69 2.59
N PRO A 17 26.70 28.42 1.46
CA PRO A 17 26.72 29.88 1.48
C PRO A 17 25.47 30.48 2.14
N ALA A 18 25.64 31.53 2.95
CA ALA A 18 24.56 32.23 3.65
C ALA A 18 23.47 32.81 2.72
N SER A 19 23.82 33.09 1.46
CA SER A 19 22.88 33.52 0.42
C SER A 19 21.90 32.44 -0.04
N ARG A 20 22.19 31.15 0.22
CA ARG A 20 21.30 30.03 -0.13
C ARG A 20 20.24 29.73 0.93
N MET A 21 20.42 30.17 2.17
CA MET A 21 19.44 30.01 3.25
C MET A 21 19.32 31.31 4.07
N PRO A 22 18.83 32.41 3.45
CA PRO A 22 18.88 33.76 4.03
C PRO A 22 18.12 33.90 5.35
N ASN A 23 17.04 33.12 5.56
CA ASN A 23 16.26 33.14 6.81
C ASN A 23 17.08 32.53 7.96
N ILE A 24 17.66 31.34 7.76
CA ILE A 24 18.56 30.70 8.75
C ILE A 24 19.78 31.60 9.01
N ALA A 25 20.29 32.26 7.98
CA ALA A 25 21.42 33.19 8.10
C ALA A 25 21.09 34.45 8.94
N SER A 26 19.83 34.92 8.94
CA SER A 26 19.40 36.05 9.78
C SER A 26 19.16 35.65 11.24
N GLU A 27 18.83 34.38 11.49
CA GLU A 27 18.67 33.80 12.83
C GLU A 27 20.02 33.36 13.45
N THR A 28 21.05 33.12 12.63
CA THR A 28 22.37 32.67 13.10
C THR A 28 23.16 33.83 13.72
N ARG A 29 23.37 33.79 15.04
CA ARG A 29 24.17 34.80 15.76
C ARG A 29 25.63 34.81 15.29
N HIS A 30 26.25 35.99 15.36
CA HIS A 30 27.65 36.19 15.01
C HIS A 30 28.57 36.11 16.23
N ALA A 31 29.79 35.61 16.06
CA ALA A 31 30.80 35.42 17.12
C ALA A 31 31.20 36.70 17.92
N ASN A 32 30.76 37.89 17.48
CA ASN A 32 31.02 39.17 18.13
C ASN A 32 29.78 39.77 18.82
N GLN A 33 28.66 39.04 18.90
CA GLN A 33 27.47 39.45 19.65
C GLN A 33 27.57 39.01 21.12
N GLU A 34 26.85 39.67 22.02
CA GLU A 34 26.79 39.26 23.42
C GLU A 34 26.19 37.84 23.56
N ASN A 35 26.86 37.02 24.36
CA ASN A 35 26.44 35.64 24.63
C ASN A 35 25.11 35.63 25.39
N GLU A 36 24.14 34.85 24.92
CA GLU A 36 22.86 34.66 25.62
C GLU A 36 22.97 33.74 26.84
N TYR A 37 24.05 32.97 26.91
CA TYR A 37 24.33 31.99 27.96
C TYR A 37 25.66 32.30 28.63
N ASP A 38 25.75 31.96 29.92
CA ASP A 38 27.01 32.03 30.67
C ASP A 38 28.08 31.15 29.99
N ALA A 39 29.35 31.58 30.07
CA ALA A 39 30.45 30.82 29.50
C ALA A 39 30.56 29.44 30.16
N VAL A 40 30.65 28.38 29.36
CA VAL A 40 30.82 27.01 29.88
C VAL A 40 32.18 26.88 30.53
N GLU A 41 32.20 26.64 31.85
CA GLU A 41 33.44 26.50 32.60
C GLU A 41 34.18 25.21 32.21
N LYS A 42 35.44 25.35 31.81
CA LYS A 42 36.27 24.22 31.38
C LYS A 42 36.70 23.37 32.58
N ARG A 43 36.02 22.23 32.75
CA ARG A 43 36.23 21.28 33.85
C ARG A 43 37.61 20.60 33.82
N SER A 44 38.14 20.31 35.01
CA SER A 44 39.29 19.41 35.18
C SER A 44 38.91 17.98 34.76
N LYS A 45 39.81 17.29 34.06
CA LYS A 45 39.55 15.96 33.52
C LYS A 45 39.99 14.88 34.51
N VAL A 46 39.15 13.87 34.69
CA VAL A 46 39.43 12.72 35.57
C VAL A 46 39.99 11.60 34.72
N ASP A 47 41.23 11.19 34.98
CA ASP A 47 41.83 10.04 34.31
C ASP A 47 41.03 8.76 34.64
N TYR A 48 40.75 7.93 33.63
CA TYR A 48 40.19 6.59 33.78
C TYR A 48 40.99 5.70 34.73
N THR A 49 42.30 5.95 34.89
CA THR A 49 43.13 5.23 35.85
C THR A 49 42.90 5.63 37.32
N GLN A 50 42.31 6.81 37.55
CA GLN A 50 42.07 7.42 38.86
C GLN A 50 40.59 7.41 39.27
N ALA A 51 39.67 7.15 38.35
CA ALA A 51 38.25 7.11 38.64
C ALA A 51 37.88 5.95 39.59
N THR A 52 37.11 6.27 40.63
CA THR A 52 36.60 5.32 41.63
C THR A 52 35.11 5.03 41.45
N ASP A 53 34.66 3.91 42.00
CA ASP A 53 33.25 3.55 42.13
C ASP A 53 32.68 3.97 43.50
N SER A 54 31.43 3.59 43.78
CA SER A 54 30.73 3.93 45.02
C SER A 54 31.35 3.34 46.30
N ASN A 55 32.24 2.34 46.18
CA ASN A 55 32.94 1.72 47.29
C ASN A 55 34.35 2.30 47.49
N GLY A 56 34.78 3.21 46.59
CA GLY A 56 36.14 3.75 46.55
C GLY A 56 37.12 2.90 45.74
N ASP A 57 36.68 1.78 45.16
CA ASP A 57 37.51 0.90 44.33
C ASP A 57 37.68 1.49 42.92
N ARG A 58 38.74 1.09 42.21
CA ARG A 58 39.06 1.63 40.87
C ARG A 58 38.03 1.18 39.83
N LYS A 59 37.21 2.12 39.34
CA LYS A 59 36.10 1.95 38.38
C LYS A 59 36.50 1.26 37.08
N TYR A 60 37.72 1.52 36.59
CA TYR A 60 38.25 0.94 35.35
C TYR A 60 39.61 0.27 35.57
N THR A 61 39.63 -1.06 35.49
CA THR A 61 40.85 -1.88 35.70
C THR A 61 41.48 -2.35 34.39
N LYS A 62 40.75 -2.32 33.27
CA LYS A 62 41.20 -2.86 31.97
C LYS A 62 40.84 -1.92 30.81
N LEU A 63 41.73 -1.80 29.83
CA LEU A 63 41.55 -0.95 28.63
C LEU A 63 40.22 -1.18 27.91
N ARG A 64 39.75 -2.43 27.82
CA ARG A 64 38.44 -2.76 27.23
C ARG A 64 37.24 -2.08 27.94
N GLN A 65 37.32 -1.85 29.25
CA GLN A 65 36.26 -1.19 30.00
C GLN A 65 36.25 0.32 29.71
N ILE A 66 37.44 0.91 29.51
CA ILE A 66 37.61 2.29 29.07
C ILE A 66 37.03 2.46 27.66
N ALA A 67 37.39 1.58 26.71
CA ALA A 67 36.87 1.62 25.35
C ALA A 67 35.33 1.51 25.29
N VAL A 68 34.73 0.57 26.05
CA VAL A 68 33.27 0.46 26.17
C VAL A 68 32.66 1.72 26.78
N ALA A 69 33.26 2.28 27.84
CA ALA A 69 32.76 3.50 28.48
C ALA A 69 32.83 4.72 27.55
N ILE A 70 33.83 4.84 26.67
CA ILE A 70 33.93 5.90 25.65
C ILE A 70 32.85 5.72 24.58
N ALA A 71 32.62 4.49 24.11
CA ALA A 71 31.56 4.19 23.15
C ALA A 71 30.13 4.42 23.71
N GLN A 72 29.97 4.38 25.03
CA GLN A 72 28.71 4.64 25.75
C GLN A 72 28.50 6.12 26.14
N ASN A 73 29.22 7.06 25.50
CA ASN A 73 28.97 8.49 25.68
C ASN A 73 27.56 8.89 25.22
N LYS A 74 27.07 10.03 25.72
CA LYS A 74 25.72 10.53 25.48
C LYS A 74 25.68 11.80 24.62
N ILE A 75 26.75 12.09 23.87
CA ILE A 75 26.88 13.33 23.06
C ILE A 75 25.64 13.55 22.20
N GLY A 76 25.28 12.57 21.37
CA GLY A 76 24.10 12.69 20.48
C GLY A 76 22.77 12.82 21.23
N TRP A 77 22.64 12.19 22.41
CA TRP A 77 21.41 12.29 23.22
C TRP A 77 21.29 13.66 23.87
N VAL A 78 22.37 14.19 24.45
CA VAL A 78 22.41 15.54 25.05
C VAL A 78 22.20 16.61 23.97
N ALA A 79 22.87 16.50 22.81
CA ALA A 79 22.67 17.42 21.68
C ALA A 79 21.21 17.43 21.18
N THR A 80 20.57 16.25 21.09
CA THR A 80 19.15 16.15 20.73
C THR A 80 18.25 16.84 21.76
N LEU A 81 18.57 16.70 23.06
CA LEU A 81 17.83 17.38 24.14
C LEU A 81 18.06 18.89 24.15
N ILE A 82 19.26 19.37 23.86
CA ILE A 82 19.55 20.80 23.64
C ILE A 82 18.65 21.33 22.51
N GLY A 83 18.63 20.64 21.37
CA GLY A 83 17.80 21.02 20.23
C GLY A 83 16.32 21.10 20.58
N ARG A 84 15.77 20.06 21.23
CA ARG A 84 14.36 20.01 21.68
C ARG A 84 14.01 21.13 22.66
N VAL A 85 14.84 21.37 23.68
CA VAL A 85 14.61 22.45 24.63
C VAL A 85 14.76 23.82 23.96
N GLN A 86 15.72 24.01 23.05
CA GLN A 86 15.92 25.28 22.35
C GLN A 86 14.78 25.62 21.36
N SER A 87 14.20 24.61 20.73
CA SER A 87 13.05 24.76 19.82
C SER A 87 11.68 24.80 20.52
N SER A 88 11.61 24.46 21.82
CA SER A 88 10.37 24.54 22.59
C SER A 88 9.80 25.96 22.70
N ALA A 89 8.48 26.08 22.68
CA ALA A 89 7.72 27.32 22.82
C ALA A 89 6.77 27.26 24.03
N ALA A 90 6.37 28.43 24.54
CA ALA A 90 5.44 28.55 25.66
C ALA A 90 4.02 28.14 25.24
N GLU A 91 3.27 27.51 26.15
CA GLU A 91 1.87 27.17 25.90
C GLU A 91 0.96 28.42 25.91
N PRO A 92 -0.20 28.40 25.21
CA PRO A 92 -1.19 29.47 25.27
C PRO A 92 -1.63 29.77 26.71
N GLY A 93 -1.33 30.98 27.20
CA GLY A 93 -1.61 31.40 28.58
C GLY A 93 -0.47 31.20 29.58
N GLN A 94 0.63 30.55 29.20
CA GLN A 94 1.85 30.48 30.01
C GLN A 94 2.58 31.83 29.98
N SER A 95 3.21 32.22 31.10
CA SER A 95 4.04 33.43 31.15
C SER A 95 5.34 33.23 30.37
N GLU A 96 5.45 33.91 29.22
CA GLU A 96 6.59 33.81 28.30
C GLU A 96 7.94 34.14 28.94
N SER A 97 7.99 35.12 29.86
CA SER A 97 9.22 35.48 30.57
C SER A 97 9.69 34.38 31.52
N LEU A 98 8.75 33.74 32.24
CA LEU A 98 9.02 32.64 33.15
C LEU A 98 9.40 31.36 32.39
N PHE A 99 8.72 31.07 31.26
CA PHE A 99 9.08 29.99 30.35
C PHE A 99 10.52 30.17 29.83
N ASN A 100 10.85 31.33 29.26
CA ASN A 100 12.19 31.60 28.74
C ASN A 100 13.28 31.55 29.82
N GLN A 101 12.98 31.98 31.05
CA GLN A 101 13.91 31.83 32.18
C GLN A 101 14.18 30.36 32.54
N GLN A 102 13.14 29.52 32.56
CA GLN A 102 13.28 28.08 32.82
C GLN A 102 14.02 27.36 31.68
N LYS A 103 13.66 27.67 30.43
CA LYS A 103 14.32 27.20 29.20
C LYS A 103 15.82 27.49 29.23
N ARG A 104 16.23 28.74 29.47
CA ARG A 104 17.66 29.12 29.56
C ARG A 104 18.39 28.37 30.68
N LYS A 105 17.76 28.21 31.85
CA LYS A 105 18.34 27.49 33.00
C LYS A 105 18.49 25.98 32.74
N LEU A 106 17.63 25.39 31.91
CA LEU A 106 17.73 24.00 31.48
C LEU A 106 18.82 23.83 30.42
N LEU A 107 18.87 24.74 29.43
CA LEU A 107 19.89 24.75 28.38
C LEU A 107 21.30 24.93 28.93
N GLY A 108 21.53 25.88 29.85
CA GLY A 108 22.83 26.06 30.50
C GLY A 108 23.39 24.77 31.13
N LYS A 109 22.52 23.95 31.73
CA LYS A 109 22.90 22.64 32.27
C LYS A 109 23.14 21.59 31.19
N LEU A 110 22.39 21.64 30.09
CA LEU A 110 22.58 20.73 28.96
C LEU A 110 23.87 21.04 28.18
N PHE A 111 24.27 22.32 28.03
CA PHE A 111 25.57 22.69 27.46
C PHE A 111 26.73 22.20 28.33
N ASP A 112 26.63 22.35 29.65
CA ASP A 112 27.60 21.80 30.61
C ASP A 112 27.65 20.26 30.58
N ALA A 113 26.50 19.59 30.42
CA ALA A 113 26.44 18.14 30.19
C ALA A 113 27.07 17.72 28.85
N LEU A 114 26.86 18.50 27.77
CA LEU A 114 27.46 18.22 26.46
C LEU A 114 28.99 18.26 26.56
N GLN A 115 29.54 19.25 27.27
CA GLN A 115 30.99 19.33 27.52
C GLN A 115 31.53 18.09 28.25
N ILE A 116 30.80 17.56 29.23
CA ILE A 116 31.19 16.32 29.95
C ILE A 116 31.22 15.12 28.99
N GLU A 117 30.21 14.96 28.14
CA GLU A 117 30.12 13.82 27.21
C GLU A 117 31.11 13.93 26.02
N VAL A 118 31.33 15.13 25.50
CA VAL A 118 32.34 15.40 24.45
C VAL A 118 33.75 15.11 24.96
N ASP A 119 34.01 15.38 26.25
CA ASP A 119 35.27 15.01 26.88
C ASP A 119 35.37 13.54 27.30
N SER A 120 34.37 12.68 27.03
CA SER A 120 34.42 11.25 27.37
C SER A 120 35.65 10.49 26.82
N PRO A 121 36.26 10.78 25.64
CA PRO A 121 37.51 10.13 25.23
C PRO A 121 38.72 10.53 26.09
N LYS A 122 38.60 11.61 26.87
CA LYS A 122 39.65 12.29 27.63
C LYS A 122 39.37 12.33 29.14
N SER A 123 38.18 11.91 29.59
CA SER A 123 37.72 11.96 30.98
C SER A 123 36.78 10.80 31.32
N ALA A 124 36.93 10.28 32.53
CA ALA A 124 36.13 9.21 33.11
C ALA A 124 34.74 9.66 33.61
N THR A 125 34.56 10.98 33.78
CA THR A 125 33.33 11.66 34.21
C THR A 125 32.19 11.45 33.23
N ARG A 126 30.95 11.30 33.71
CA ARG A 126 29.72 11.26 32.92
C ARG A 126 28.70 12.29 33.41
N THR A 127 27.71 12.59 32.57
CA THR A 127 26.62 13.52 32.90
C THR A 127 25.97 13.17 34.23
N GLU A 128 25.74 11.89 34.52
CA GLU A 128 25.11 11.45 35.77
C GLU A 128 25.92 11.77 37.03
N ASP A 129 27.25 11.85 36.95
CA ASP A 129 28.12 12.11 38.10
C ASP A 129 27.93 13.55 38.65
N HIS A 130 27.41 14.47 37.81
CA HIS A 130 27.14 15.87 38.18
C HIS A 130 25.67 16.27 38.07
N HIS A 131 24.92 15.65 37.16
CA HIS A 131 23.57 16.02 36.76
C HIS A 131 22.63 14.80 36.73
N PRO A 132 22.49 14.06 37.84
CA PRO A 132 21.81 12.74 37.86
C PRO A 132 20.32 12.75 37.48
N THR A 133 19.67 13.92 37.42
CA THR A 133 18.27 14.08 37.03
C THR A 133 18.06 14.98 35.81
N LEU A 134 19.12 15.39 35.11
CA LEU A 134 19.02 16.34 34.01
C LEU A 134 18.38 15.73 32.77
N LEU A 135 18.81 14.53 32.35
CA LEU A 135 18.27 13.87 31.16
C LEU A 135 16.77 13.56 31.32
N SER A 136 16.35 13.12 32.51
CA SER A 136 14.94 12.89 32.81
C SER A 136 14.12 14.19 32.84
N LYS A 137 14.66 15.29 33.37
CA LYS A 137 14.00 16.61 33.36
C LYS A 137 13.90 17.21 31.96
N ALA A 138 14.94 17.06 31.15
CA ALA A 138 14.92 17.51 29.75
C ALA A 138 13.96 16.65 28.90
N LYS A 139 13.82 15.36 29.20
CA LYS A 139 12.79 14.50 28.59
C LYS A 139 11.38 14.96 28.99
N GLN A 140 11.11 15.16 30.27
CA GLN A 140 9.82 15.69 30.75
C GLN A 140 9.49 17.06 30.15
N TRP A 141 10.47 17.96 30.02
CA TRP A 141 10.31 19.23 29.31
C TRP A 141 9.94 19.01 27.84
N SER A 142 10.59 18.06 27.15
CA SER A 142 10.30 17.74 25.75
C SER A 142 8.92 17.07 25.56
N GLU A 143 8.42 16.38 26.57
CA GLU A 143 7.07 15.79 26.60
C GLU A 143 5.99 16.85 26.87
N GLN A 144 6.30 17.88 27.66
CA GLN A 144 5.40 19.02 27.94
C GLN A 144 5.41 20.07 26.83
N HIS A 145 6.56 20.28 26.18
CA HIS A 145 6.74 21.24 25.11
C HIS A 145 7.29 20.52 23.87
N PRO A 146 6.44 19.78 23.14
CA PRO A 146 6.84 19.03 21.95
C PRO A 146 7.44 19.96 20.89
N SER A 147 8.39 19.44 20.13
CA SER A 147 9.17 20.22 19.17
C SER A 147 9.01 19.64 17.78
N TYR A 148 8.18 20.27 16.96
CA TYR A 148 7.90 19.83 15.59
C TYR A 148 9.19 19.53 14.79
N LEU A 149 10.25 20.33 14.94
CA LEU A 149 11.54 20.09 14.27
C LEU A 149 12.23 18.77 14.67
N PHE A 150 12.08 18.32 15.91
CA PHE A 150 12.74 17.10 16.44
C PHE A 150 11.78 15.90 16.60
N ASP A 151 10.48 16.16 16.56
CA ASP A 151 9.38 15.20 16.52
C ASP A 151 8.85 15.00 15.09
N TYR A 152 9.52 15.56 14.08
CA TYR A 152 9.14 15.50 12.66
C TYR A 152 8.76 14.08 12.20
N LYS A 153 9.50 13.05 12.62
CA LYS A 153 9.22 11.63 12.33
C LYS A 153 7.86 11.10 12.83
N ASP A 154 7.29 11.75 13.82
CA ASP A 154 5.99 11.42 14.41
C ASP A 154 4.93 12.46 14.00
N ASP A 155 5.28 13.44 13.15
CA ASP A 155 4.42 14.52 12.66
C ASP A 155 4.23 14.43 11.12
N PRO A 156 3.13 13.80 10.63
CA PRO A 156 2.83 13.64 9.20
C PRO A 156 2.75 14.95 8.41
N ARG A 157 2.63 16.08 9.09
CA ARG A 157 2.44 17.42 8.51
C ARG A 157 3.73 17.94 7.89
N LEU A 158 4.87 17.82 8.59
CA LEU A 158 6.16 18.32 8.11
C LEU A 158 6.69 17.61 6.85
N TYR A 159 6.14 16.44 6.52
CA TYR A 159 6.49 15.64 5.35
C TYR A 159 5.79 16.06 4.04
N LYS A 160 4.83 16.99 4.08
CA LYS A 160 4.08 17.44 2.90
C LYS A 160 4.74 18.60 2.14
N THR A 161 5.25 19.63 2.85
CA THR A 161 5.93 20.80 2.22
C THR A 161 7.24 20.50 1.51
N VAL A 162 7.92 19.42 1.89
CA VAL A 162 9.17 18.99 1.26
C VAL A 162 8.96 17.53 0.90
N PRO A 163 8.92 17.16 -0.40
CA PRO A 163 8.63 15.80 -0.82
C PRO A 163 9.79 14.90 -0.42
N LEU A 164 9.62 14.32 0.75
CA LEU A 164 10.52 13.39 1.42
C LEU A 164 10.07 12.01 0.97
N PRO A 165 10.71 11.30 0.01
CA PRO A 165 10.16 10.08 -0.60
C PRO A 165 9.46 9.11 0.39
N ILE A 166 8.12 9.22 0.44
CA ILE A 166 7.25 8.65 1.49
C ILE A 166 6.94 7.16 1.23
N GLY A 167 7.92 6.43 0.70
CA GLY A 167 7.80 4.98 0.49
C GLY A 167 8.18 4.20 1.74
N ASP A 168 9.46 4.32 2.13
CA ASP A 168 10.14 3.26 2.89
C ASP A 168 10.99 3.79 4.06
N GLY A 169 10.39 4.61 4.92
CA GLY A 169 10.83 4.82 6.32
C GLY A 169 12.29 5.27 6.55
N THR A 170 12.97 5.88 5.57
CA THR A 170 14.41 6.12 5.59
C THR A 170 14.75 7.61 5.62
N ALA A 171 15.56 8.01 6.60
CA ALA A 171 15.84 9.42 6.93
C ALA A 171 16.75 10.17 5.93
N ILE A 172 17.25 9.50 4.89
CA ILE A 172 18.13 10.09 3.85
C ILE A 172 17.35 11.04 2.93
N ASN A 173 16.04 10.90 2.88
CA ASN A 173 15.15 11.51 1.91
C ASN A 173 14.86 13.01 2.15
N CYS A 174 15.44 13.64 3.19
CA CYS A 174 15.11 15.00 3.69
C CYS A 174 15.68 16.20 2.90
N ILE A 175 16.13 16.03 1.65
CA ILE A 175 17.00 17.04 0.99
C ILE A 175 16.21 17.93 0.00
N ALA A 176 16.65 19.19 -0.14
CA ALA A 176 15.93 20.22 -0.88
C ALA A 176 15.81 19.92 -2.39
N ARG A 177 14.56 19.94 -2.89
CA ARG A 177 14.17 19.55 -4.25
C ARG A 177 14.93 20.26 -5.36
N ASP A 178 15.18 21.55 -5.22
CA ASP A 178 15.78 22.37 -6.29
C ASP A 178 17.32 22.47 -6.20
N ALA A 179 17.91 21.94 -5.13
CA ALA A 179 19.34 22.05 -4.85
C ALA A 179 20.08 20.70 -4.86
N VAL A 180 19.39 19.57 -4.66
CA VAL A 180 20.00 18.23 -4.56
C VAL A 180 19.22 17.14 -5.31
N ASN A 181 17.88 17.19 -5.35
CA ASN A 181 17.11 16.14 -6.04
C ASN A 181 17.34 16.01 -7.56
N PRO A 182 17.80 17.01 -8.36
CA PRO A 182 18.04 16.79 -9.79
C PRO A 182 19.12 15.72 -10.06
N GLU A 183 20.11 15.63 -9.18
CA GLU A 183 21.19 14.62 -9.23
C GLU A 183 20.77 13.27 -8.60
N TRP A 184 19.67 13.25 -7.83
CA TRP A 184 19.22 12.09 -7.04
C TRP A 184 17.97 11.39 -7.60
N GLU A 185 17.11 12.11 -8.35
CA GLU A 185 15.96 11.51 -9.02
C GLU A 185 16.35 10.41 -10.05
N PRO A 186 17.52 10.47 -10.74
CA PRO A 186 18.01 9.36 -11.57
C PRO A 186 18.38 8.10 -10.78
N THR A 187 18.81 8.22 -9.51
CA THR A 187 19.19 7.07 -8.66
C THR A 187 18.01 6.50 -7.86
N ARG A 188 16.84 7.16 -7.93
CA ARG A 188 15.63 6.77 -7.22
C ARG A 188 15.08 5.43 -7.71
N LEU A 189 15.05 4.44 -6.81
CA LEU A 189 14.36 3.16 -7.05
C LEU A 189 12.85 3.40 -7.25
N LYS A 190 12.36 3.18 -8.48
CA LYS A 190 10.94 3.26 -8.82
C LYS A 190 10.29 1.89 -8.64
N SER A 191 9.18 1.84 -7.90
CA SER A 191 8.35 0.63 -7.76
C SER A 191 7.80 0.24 -9.13
N ARG A 192 8.29 -0.89 -9.68
CA ARG A 192 7.77 -1.49 -10.91
C ARG A 192 6.46 -2.24 -10.66
N HIS A 193 5.64 -2.41 -11.69
CA HIS A 193 4.39 -3.14 -11.52
C HIS A 193 4.67 -4.65 -11.38
N ARG A 194 3.89 -5.32 -10.53
CA ARG A 194 4.21 -6.70 -10.09
C ARG A 194 4.15 -7.77 -11.19
N ASP A 195 3.45 -7.48 -12.29
CA ASP A 195 3.37 -8.38 -13.44
C ASP A 195 4.67 -8.39 -14.26
N GLU A 196 5.48 -7.34 -14.15
CA GLU A 196 6.81 -7.29 -14.77
C GLU A 196 7.76 -8.36 -14.22
N PHE A 197 7.47 -8.95 -13.05
CA PHE A 197 8.25 -10.01 -12.42
C PHE A 197 7.62 -11.41 -12.59
N ARG A 198 6.57 -11.53 -13.42
CA ARG A 198 5.87 -12.80 -13.65
C ARG A 198 6.77 -13.88 -14.25
N TYR A 199 7.79 -13.48 -15.01
CA TYR A 199 8.81 -14.37 -15.58
C TYR A 199 9.57 -15.18 -14.51
N LEU A 200 9.63 -14.73 -13.25
CA LEU A 200 10.42 -15.39 -12.21
C LEU A 200 9.96 -16.84 -11.97
N PHE A 201 8.68 -17.13 -12.17
CA PHE A 201 8.15 -18.49 -12.14
C PHE A 201 7.43 -18.79 -13.45
N GLU A 202 8.10 -19.53 -14.34
CA GLU A 202 7.49 -20.00 -15.58
C GLU A 202 6.37 -21.02 -15.28
N SER A 203 5.37 -21.06 -16.15
CA SER A 203 4.34 -22.12 -16.11
C SER A 203 4.90 -23.38 -16.78
N PRO A 204 4.47 -24.60 -16.39
CA PRO A 204 4.99 -25.84 -16.98
C PRO A 204 4.98 -25.83 -18.51
N SER A 205 6.08 -26.37 -19.08
CA SER A 205 6.34 -26.37 -20.53
C SER A 205 5.49 -27.40 -21.26
N ASP A 206 5.25 -28.55 -20.63
CA ASP A 206 4.38 -29.60 -21.15
C ASP A 206 2.90 -29.23 -20.98
N LEU A 207 2.07 -29.64 -21.94
CA LEU A 207 0.64 -29.27 -21.97
C LEU A 207 -0.20 -30.01 -20.92
N ASP A 208 0.08 -31.29 -20.68
CA ASP A 208 -0.68 -32.13 -19.75
C ASP A 208 -0.29 -31.79 -18.30
N GLU A 209 1.01 -31.59 -18.04
CA GLU A 209 1.50 -31.05 -16.76
C GLU A 209 0.92 -29.67 -16.48
N ARG A 210 0.84 -28.80 -17.51
CA ARG A 210 0.27 -27.47 -17.38
C ARG A 210 -1.23 -27.51 -17.10
N GLU A 211 -2.01 -28.35 -17.76
CA GLU A 211 -3.45 -28.48 -17.47
C GLU A 211 -3.66 -28.97 -16.03
N LYS A 212 -2.87 -29.97 -15.58
CA LYS A 212 -2.86 -30.43 -14.19
C LYS A 212 -2.51 -29.28 -13.24
N TRP A 213 -1.50 -28.47 -13.58
CA TRP A 213 -1.05 -27.35 -12.77
C TRP A 213 -2.08 -26.22 -12.66
N GLU A 214 -2.65 -25.79 -13.78
CA GLU A 214 -3.71 -24.78 -13.84
C GLU A 214 -4.98 -25.24 -13.08
N LYS A 215 -5.33 -26.52 -13.16
CA LYS A 215 -6.51 -27.07 -12.48
C LYS A 215 -6.33 -27.27 -10.98
N HIS A 216 -5.14 -27.71 -10.54
CA HIS A 216 -4.90 -28.11 -9.15
C HIS A 216 -4.26 -26.99 -8.31
N TYR A 217 -3.09 -26.51 -8.73
CA TYR A 217 -2.29 -25.57 -7.94
C TYR A 217 -2.77 -24.13 -8.12
N VAL A 218 -3.11 -23.71 -9.34
CA VAL A 218 -3.65 -22.35 -9.58
C VAL A 218 -5.06 -22.20 -8.99
N GLY A 219 -5.88 -23.26 -8.99
CA GLY A 219 -7.15 -23.28 -8.27
C GLY A 219 -6.97 -23.09 -6.76
N TRP A 220 -6.14 -23.92 -6.12
CA TRP A 220 -5.78 -23.78 -4.71
C TRP A 220 -5.22 -22.39 -4.35
N ALA A 221 -4.39 -21.81 -5.22
CA ALA A 221 -3.81 -20.48 -5.02
C ALA A 221 -4.87 -19.36 -5.08
N GLN A 222 -5.90 -19.51 -5.92
CA GLN A 222 -7.04 -18.59 -5.95
C GLN A 222 -7.86 -18.69 -4.65
N ASP A 223 -8.10 -19.89 -4.15
CA ASP A 223 -8.85 -20.12 -2.90
C ASP A 223 -8.13 -19.55 -1.66
N ILE A 224 -6.81 -19.77 -1.54
CA ILE A 224 -5.98 -19.16 -0.48
C ILE A 224 -6.04 -17.63 -0.54
N LYS A 225 -5.99 -17.05 -1.75
CA LYS A 225 -6.00 -15.61 -1.96
C LYS A 225 -7.34 -14.97 -1.61
N GLU A 226 -8.45 -15.63 -1.93
CA GLU A 226 -9.77 -15.12 -1.57
C GLU A 226 -9.99 -15.24 -0.05
N ARG A 227 -9.61 -16.36 0.58
CA ARG A 227 -9.63 -16.51 2.06
C ARG A 227 -8.78 -15.45 2.76
N TYR A 228 -7.59 -15.14 2.24
CA TYR A 228 -6.76 -14.04 2.74
C TYR A 228 -7.50 -12.69 2.61
N ARG A 229 -8.12 -12.40 1.45
CA ARG A 229 -8.87 -11.15 1.25
C ARG A 229 -10.06 -11.04 2.21
N GLU A 230 -10.87 -12.09 2.33
CA GLU A 230 -12.02 -12.14 3.25
C GLU A 230 -11.57 -11.84 4.69
N ARG A 231 -10.57 -12.58 5.20
CA ARG A 231 -10.09 -12.40 6.57
C ARG A 231 -9.37 -11.05 6.78
N MET A 232 -8.70 -10.51 5.76
CA MET A 232 -8.18 -9.14 5.82
C MET A 232 -9.30 -8.10 5.95
N GLY A 233 -10.44 -8.29 5.28
CA GLY A 233 -11.62 -7.43 5.45
C GLY A 233 -12.18 -7.48 6.87
N GLU A 234 -12.35 -8.69 7.40
CA GLU A 234 -12.77 -8.91 8.79
C GLU A 234 -11.80 -8.26 9.81
N ILE A 235 -10.48 -8.38 9.61
CA ILE A 235 -9.49 -7.77 10.51
C ILE A 235 -9.62 -6.24 10.58
N HIS A 236 -9.87 -5.56 9.45
CA HIS A 236 -10.08 -4.11 9.45
C HIS A 236 -11.41 -3.73 10.15
N LEU A 237 -12.46 -4.53 9.98
CA LEU A 237 -13.74 -4.34 10.69
C LEU A 237 -13.60 -4.58 12.21
N GLU A 238 -12.80 -5.57 12.62
CA GLU A 238 -12.57 -5.92 14.03
C GLU A 238 -11.64 -4.92 14.75
N CYS A 239 -10.62 -4.39 14.06
CA CYS A 239 -9.56 -3.57 14.68
C CYS A 239 -9.73 -2.06 14.49
N GLY A 240 -10.59 -1.61 13.57
CA GLY A 240 -10.69 -0.20 13.20
C GLY A 240 -9.35 0.37 12.75
N ASP A 241 -8.96 1.52 13.28
CA ASP A 241 -7.71 2.21 12.94
C ASP A 241 -6.50 1.84 13.84
N ASP A 242 -6.62 0.88 14.76
CA ASP A 242 -5.49 0.45 15.60
C ASP A 242 -4.45 -0.32 14.78
N SER A 243 -3.48 0.43 14.24
CA SER A 243 -2.34 -0.08 13.47
C SER A 243 -1.57 -1.20 14.18
N LYS A 244 -1.55 -1.24 15.52
CA LYS A 244 -0.87 -2.28 16.29
C LYS A 244 -1.72 -3.55 16.35
N ALA A 245 -3.02 -3.42 16.63
CA ALA A 245 -3.95 -4.54 16.62
C ALA A 245 -4.03 -5.18 15.22
N ILE A 246 -4.14 -4.38 14.16
CA ILE A 246 -4.11 -4.85 12.76
C ILE A 246 -2.83 -5.64 12.50
N LYS A 247 -1.65 -5.10 12.84
CA LYS A 247 -0.36 -5.81 12.62
C LYS A 247 -0.30 -7.17 13.33
N GLU A 248 -0.81 -7.25 14.57
CA GLU A 248 -0.84 -8.50 15.32
C GLU A 248 -1.82 -9.53 14.70
N ALA A 249 -3.01 -9.08 14.31
CA ALA A 249 -4.02 -9.92 13.67
C ALA A 249 -3.56 -10.43 12.28
N VAL A 250 -2.92 -9.56 11.49
CA VAL A 250 -2.32 -9.91 10.18
C VAL A 250 -1.16 -10.91 10.34
N SER A 251 -0.34 -10.79 11.40
CA SER A 251 0.71 -11.78 11.69
C SER A 251 0.12 -13.17 11.94
N LYS A 252 -0.95 -13.26 12.76
CA LYS A 252 -1.66 -14.51 13.05
C LYS A 252 -2.31 -15.11 11.80
N LEU A 253 -2.83 -14.28 10.89
CA LEU A 253 -3.35 -14.73 9.59
C LEU A 253 -2.24 -15.36 8.73
N TYR A 254 -1.06 -14.73 8.63
CA TYR A 254 0.06 -15.32 7.90
C TYR A 254 0.58 -16.62 8.54
N GLU A 255 0.61 -16.72 9.86
CA GLU A 255 0.95 -17.96 10.57
C GLU A 255 -0.03 -19.09 10.25
N SER A 256 -1.34 -18.81 10.29
CA SER A 256 -2.38 -19.79 9.90
C SER A 256 -2.22 -20.23 8.45
N LEU A 257 -2.05 -19.30 7.51
CA LEU A 257 -1.91 -19.64 6.08
C LEU A 257 -0.62 -20.40 5.78
N ARG A 258 0.48 -20.17 6.52
CA ARG A 258 1.70 -21.00 6.41
C ARG A 258 1.49 -22.42 6.93
N ALA A 259 0.65 -22.61 7.94
CA ALA A 259 0.26 -23.94 8.42
C ALA A 259 -0.53 -24.68 7.33
N ASP A 260 -1.57 -24.07 6.76
CA ASP A 260 -2.33 -24.60 5.60
C ASP A 260 -1.42 -25.02 4.44
N VAL A 261 -0.45 -24.16 4.07
CA VAL A 261 0.53 -24.44 2.99
C VAL A 261 1.39 -25.66 3.32
N THR A 262 1.80 -25.81 4.58
CA THR A 262 2.70 -26.89 5.02
C THR A 262 1.96 -28.22 5.21
N GLU A 263 0.67 -28.18 5.55
CA GLU A 263 -0.21 -29.35 5.58
C GLU A 263 -0.58 -29.82 4.16
N ALA A 264 -0.89 -28.88 3.25
CA ALA A 264 -1.26 -29.20 1.88
C ALA A 264 -0.08 -29.66 1.01
N TRP A 265 1.12 -29.11 1.22
CA TRP A 265 2.29 -29.33 0.38
C TRP A 265 3.52 -29.70 1.22
N SER A 266 3.56 -30.96 1.67
CA SER A 266 4.69 -31.52 2.42
C SER A 266 5.89 -31.91 1.56
N ASP A 267 5.68 -32.14 0.26
CA ASP A 267 6.74 -32.46 -0.70
C ASP A 267 7.38 -31.18 -1.28
N PRO A 268 8.73 -31.07 -1.34
CA PRO A 268 9.40 -29.88 -1.85
C PRO A 268 9.10 -29.52 -3.32
N GLU A 269 8.92 -30.51 -4.21
CA GLU A 269 8.66 -30.26 -5.63
C GLU A 269 7.22 -29.80 -5.84
N GLU A 270 6.25 -30.45 -5.18
CA GLU A 270 4.85 -30.00 -5.20
C GLU A 270 4.68 -28.62 -4.53
N ARG A 271 5.42 -28.35 -3.46
CA ARG A 271 5.44 -27.03 -2.80
C ARG A 271 6.03 -25.94 -3.69
N PHE A 272 7.03 -26.26 -4.52
CA PHE A 272 7.54 -25.33 -5.53
C PHE A 272 6.52 -25.07 -6.66
N LEU A 273 5.74 -26.06 -7.06
CA LEU A 273 4.61 -25.89 -7.99
C LEU A 273 3.45 -25.06 -7.38
N ALA A 274 3.23 -25.16 -6.07
CA ALA A 274 2.30 -24.32 -5.33
C ALA A 274 2.82 -22.86 -5.23
N ALA A 275 4.12 -22.68 -5.00
CA ALA A 275 4.77 -21.38 -5.02
C ALA A 275 4.65 -20.71 -6.40
N SER A 276 4.92 -21.44 -7.49
CA SER A 276 4.78 -20.92 -8.86
C SER A 276 3.33 -20.55 -9.19
N ALA A 277 2.35 -21.33 -8.73
CA ALA A 277 0.93 -21.03 -8.91
C ALA A 277 0.49 -19.79 -8.12
N MET A 278 0.93 -19.66 -6.87
CA MET A 278 0.67 -18.47 -6.06
C MET A 278 1.36 -17.22 -6.64
N TRP A 279 2.59 -17.37 -7.15
CA TRP A 279 3.29 -16.31 -7.87
C TRP A 279 2.54 -15.91 -9.13
N HIS A 280 2.05 -16.87 -9.92
CA HIS A 280 1.23 -16.62 -11.10
C HIS A 280 -0.06 -15.86 -10.76
N VAL A 281 -0.73 -16.19 -9.64
CA VAL A 281 -1.98 -15.54 -9.20
C VAL A 281 -1.75 -14.17 -8.57
N GLU A 282 -0.59 -13.91 -7.96
CA GLU A 282 -0.20 -12.56 -7.55
C GLU A 282 0.31 -11.71 -8.71
N THR A 283 1.18 -12.23 -9.57
CA THR A 283 1.82 -11.47 -10.67
C THR A 283 1.04 -11.49 -11.98
N ALA A 284 -0.10 -12.19 -12.08
CA ALA A 284 -1.00 -12.03 -13.23
C ALA A 284 -1.33 -10.55 -13.40
N ASN A 285 -1.05 -10.01 -14.60
CA ASN A 285 -1.49 -8.67 -14.98
C ASN A 285 -3.02 -8.64 -14.79
N PRO A 286 -3.55 -7.88 -13.81
CA PRO A 286 -4.98 -7.79 -13.63
C PRO A 286 -5.53 -7.17 -14.90
N ASN A 287 -6.53 -7.77 -15.55
CA ASN A 287 -7.13 -7.16 -16.73
C ASN A 287 -7.77 -5.81 -16.34
N LEU A 288 -6.99 -4.72 -16.45
CA LEU A 288 -7.33 -3.40 -15.94
C LEU A 288 -8.39 -2.70 -16.80
N GLU A 289 -8.66 -3.16 -18.02
CA GLU A 289 -9.73 -2.60 -18.85
C GLU A 289 -11.10 -2.85 -18.24
N VAL A 290 -11.27 -3.94 -17.51
CA VAL A 290 -12.52 -4.29 -16.82
C VAL A 290 -12.82 -3.34 -15.64
N PRO A 291 -11.94 -3.17 -14.62
CA PRO A 291 -12.15 -2.19 -13.55
C PRO A 291 -12.09 -0.74 -14.04
N ARG A 292 -11.33 -0.40 -15.10
CA ARG A 292 -11.39 0.94 -15.74
C ARG A 292 -12.75 1.21 -16.38
N LYS A 293 -13.36 0.22 -17.04
CA LYS A 293 -14.70 0.35 -17.62
C LYS A 293 -15.75 0.50 -16.52
N ALA A 294 -15.68 -0.31 -15.47
CA ALA A 294 -16.54 -0.17 -14.29
C ALA A 294 -16.38 1.20 -13.61
N CYS A 295 -15.15 1.68 -13.46
CA CYS A 295 -14.79 3.01 -12.96
C CYS A 295 -15.42 4.14 -13.79
N LYS A 296 -15.35 4.07 -15.13
CA LYS A 296 -16.04 5.01 -16.04
C LYS A 296 -17.57 4.86 -16.01
N GLU A 297 -18.11 3.67 -15.80
CA GLU A 297 -19.56 3.45 -15.65
C GLU A 297 -20.09 3.99 -14.32
N LEU A 298 -19.29 3.94 -13.25
CA LEU A 298 -19.59 4.51 -11.94
C LEU A 298 -19.46 6.04 -11.95
N SER A 299 -18.40 6.62 -12.53
CA SER A 299 -18.21 8.09 -12.54
C SER A 299 -19.37 8.84 -13.18
N ARG A 300 -19.99 8.27 -14.22
CA ARG A 300 -21.11 8.89 -14.96
C ARG A 300 -22.41 8.97 -14.16
N GLN A 301 -22.47 8.33 -12.99
CA GLN A 301 -23.59 8.40 -12.04
C GLN A 301 -23.39 9.49 -10.99
N LEU A 302 -22.15 9.97 -10.83
CA LEU A 302 -21.77 10.93 -9.79
C LEU A 302 -22.06 12.37 -10.20
N LEU A 303 -22.31 13.20 -9.20
CA LEU A 303 -22.43 14.64 -9.30
C LEU A 303 -21.09 15.32 -8.99
N ILE A 304 -20.86 16.49 -9.58
CA ILE A 304 -19.79 17.39 -9.12
C ILE A 304 -20.17 17.93 -7.75
N GLU A 305 -19.26 17.85 -6.78
CA GLU A 305 -19.43 18.41 -5.43
C GLU A 305 -18.56 19.65 -5.26
N PHE A 306 -18.98 20.55 -4.37
CA PHE A 306 -18.17 21.67 -3.96
C PHE A 306 -18.43 22.02 -2.49
N ASN A 307 -17.41 21.87 -1.66
CA ASN A 307 -17.50 22.02 -0.22
C ASN A 307 -16.19 22.59 0.36
N LEU A 308 -16.30 23.23 1.51
CA LEU A 308 -15.16 23.59 2.34
C LEU A 308 -14.82 22.37 3.21
N GLU A 309 -13.69 21.73 2.96
CA GLU A 309 -13.20 20.64 3.80
C GLU A 309 -12.31 21.22 4.89
N PRO A 310 -12.70 21.14 6.18
CA PRO A 310 -11.86 21.58 7.29
C PRO A 310 -10.67 20.64 7.41
N GLU A 311 -9.52 21.18 7.84
CA GLU A 311 -8.29 20.40 8.01
C GLU A 311 -7.89 19.55 6.78
N TYR A 312 -8.10 20.06 5.56
CA TYR A 312 -7.75 19.33 4.33
C TYR A 312 -6.24 19.16 4.15
N ASP A 313 -5.85 17.94 3.77
CA ASP A 313 -4.48 17.52 3.51
C ASP A 313 -4.03 17.87 2.09
N ARG A 314 -3.52 19.10 1.92
CA ARG A 314 -2.83 19.55 0.71
C ARG A 314 -1.51 18.82 0.49
N LEU A 315 -1.13 18.65 -0.78
CA LEU A 315 0.07 17.92 -1.21
C LEU A 315 1.35 18.66 -0.84
N HIS A 316 1.40 19.98 -1.04
CA HIS A 316 2.59 20.81 -0.84
C HIS A 316 2.52 21.74 0.39
N GLU A 317 1.52 21.60 1.25
CA GLU A 317 1.42 22.39 2.50
C GLU A 317 1.54 21.49 3.74
N ALA A 318 2.26 21.97 4.76
CA ALA A 318 2.60 21.14 5.91
C ALA A 318 1.37 20.91 6.80
N MET A 319 0.80 22.03 7.25
CA MET A 319 -0.37 22.02 8.11
C MET A 319 -1.62 21.82 7.26
N PRO A 320 -2.54 20.92 7.67
CA PRO A 320 -3.85 20.84 7.05
C PRO A 320 -4.58 22.18 7.20
N LYS A 321 -5.40 22.54 6.21
CA LYS A 321 -6.12 23.81 6.19
C LYS A 321 -7.50 23.65 5.59
N ASP A 322 -8.44 24.43 6.11
CA ASP A 322 -9.76 24.61 5.53
C ASP A 322 -9.62 24.99 4.04
N THR A 323 -10.05 24.09 3.17
CA THR A 323 -9.80 24.18 1.72
C THR A 323 -11.07 23.91 0.94
N TYR A 324 -11.37 24.77 -0.02
CA TYR A 324 -12.46 24.51 -0.95
C TYR A 324 -12.06 23.42 -1.94
N ILE A 325 -12.74 22.29 -1.87
CA ILE A 325 -12.55 21.15 -2.76
C ILE A 325 -13.64 21.17 -3.81
N LEU A 326 -13.24 21.07 -5.07
CA LEU A 326 -14.12 20.81 -6.20
C LEU A 326 -13.90 19.36 -6.64
N SER A 327 -14.78 18.45 -6.24
CA SER A 327 -14.72 17.04 -6.58
C SER A 327 -15.44 16.81 -7.91
N VAL A 328 -14.71 16.39 -8.95
CA VAL A 328 -15.21 16.27 -10.32
C VAL A 328 -15.14 14.82 -10.79
N PRO A 329 -16.25 14.18 -11.23
CA PRO A 329 -16.21 12.84 -11.79
C PRO A 329 -15.31 12.75 -13.03
N PHE A 330 -14.69 11.59 -13.25
CA PHE A 330 -13.87 11.33 -14.44
C PHE A 330 -14.66 11.60 -15.72
N GLU A 331 -15.70 10.80 -15.98
CA GLU A 331 -16.59 10.99 -17.13
C GLU A 331 -18.02 11.33 -16.74
N GLU A 332 -18.66 12.18 -17.53
CA GLU A 332 -20.11 12.39 -17.57
C GLU A 332 -20.73 11.69 -18.80
N PHE A 333 -22.05 11.46 -18.78
CA PHE A 333 -22.78 11.06 -19.99
C PHE A 333 -22.89 12.23 -20.97
N GLU A 334 -22.46 12.03 -22.22
CA GLU A 334 -22.69 12.99 -23.29
C GLU A 334 -24.20 13.11 -23.54
N ARG A 335 -24.72 14.35 -23.64
CA ARG A 335 -26.14 14.64 -23.89
C ARG A 335 -26.32 15.44 -25.16
N ASP A 336 -27.36 15.13 -25.91
CA ASP A 336 -27.78 15.91 -27.08
C ASP A 336 -28.42 17.26 -26.67
N ASN A 337 -28.72 18.10 -27.66
CA ASN A 337 -29.37 19.40 -27.46
C ASN A 337 -30.76 19.32 -26.79
N ASN A 338 -31.35 18.12 -26.69
CA ASN A 338 -32.62 17.86 -26.02
C ASN A 338 -32.43 17.21 -24.62
N GLY A 339 -31.18 17.16 -24.12
CA GLY A 339 -30.83 16.62 -22.80
C GLY A 339 -30.76 15.10 -22.70
N LYS A 340 -30.87 14.39 -23.83
CA LYS A 340 -30.92 12.92 -23.88
C LYS A 340 -29.52 12.34 -24.09
N THR A 341 -29.18 11.27 -23.38
CA THR A 341 -27.87 10.60 -23.49
C THR A 341 -27.59 10.13 -24.92
N VAL A 342 -26.48 10.62 -25.48
CA VAL A 342 -25.95 10.22 -26.78
C VAL A 342 -25.53 8.75 -26.72
N ARG A 343 -25.81 8.01 -27.79
CA ARG A 343 -25.50 6.58 -27.89
C ARG A 343 -24.66 6.29 -29.13
N ASP A 344 -23.69 5.39 -28.97
CA ASP A 344 -22.81 4.95 -30.03
C ASP A 344 -23.54 4.07 -31.08
N LYS A 345 -22.80 3.62 -32.10
CA LYS A 345 -23.31 2.72 -33.15
C LYS A 345 -23.80 1.37 -32.62
N LYS A 346 -23.45 0.98 -31.39
CA LYS A 346 -23.88 -0.24 -30.68
C LYS A 346 -24.98 0.04 -29.64
N ARG A 347 -25.57 1.24 -29.66
CA ARG A 347 -26.59 1.75 -28.71
C ARG A 347 -26.10 1.88 -27.25
N GLN A 348 -24.80 1.85 -26.99
CA GLN A 348 -24.21 2.10 -25.68
C GLN A 348 -24.10 3.60 -25.41
N PRO A 349 -24.34 4.08 -24.17
CA PRO A 349 -24.22 5.50 -23.86
C PRO A 349 -22.75 5.97 -23.99
N VAL A 350 -22.56 7.16 -24.57
CA VAL A 350 -21.24 7.76 -24.74
C VAL A 350 -20.86 8.54 -23.49
N GLY A 351 -19.62 8.36 -23.03
CA GLY A 351 -19.00 9.13 -21.96
C GLY A 351 -18.10 10.22 -22.51
N LYS A 352 -18.03 11.36 -21.83
CA LYS A 352 -17.13 12.48 -22.12
C LYS A 352 -16.24 12.73 -20.90
N ASP A 353 -14.96 12.98 -21.13
CA ASP A 353 -14.02 13.41 -20.08
C ASP A 353 -14.48 14.76 -19.48
N LEU A 354 -14.90 14.70 -18.21
CA LEU A 354 -15.40 15.83 -17.45
C LEU A 354 -14.27 16.43 -16.59
N ALA A 355 -13.48 15.58 -15.91
CA ALA A 355 -12.39 16.05 -15.07
C ALA A 355 -11.26 16.73 -15.88
N GLY A 356 -10.90 16.22 -17.06
CA GLY A 356 -9.95 16.88 -17.96
C GLY A 356 -10.48 18.21 -18.50
N HIS A 357 -11.78 18.28 -18.83
CA HIS A 357 -12.41 19.55 -19.22
C HIS A 357 -12.42 20.58 -18.08
N TRP A 358 -12.62 20.16 -16.83
CA TRP A 358 -12.52 21.05 -15.67
C TRP A 358 -11.09 21.51 -15.40
N LYS A 359 -10.10 20.63 -15.57
CA LYS A 359 -8.68 20.99 -15.52
C LYS A 359 -8.37 22.13 -16.51
N GLU A 360 -8.71 21.96 -17.79
CA GLU A 360 -8.55 22.99 -18.82
C GLU A 360 -9.27 24.30 -18.48
N LEU A 361 -10.46 24.22 -17.87
CA LEU A 361 -11.24 25.38 -17.46
C LEU A 361 -10.61 26.15 -16.28
N LEU A 362 -9.99 25.45 -15.33
CA LEU A 362 -9.25 26.05 -14.21
C LEU A 362 -7.94 26.67 -14.71
N ASP A 363 -7.18 25.93 -15.53
CA ASP A 363 -5.92 26.37 -16.14
C ASP A 363 -6.12 27.64 -16.98
N SER A 364 -7.10 27.65 -17.89
CA SER A 364 -7.40 28.80 -18.76
C SER A 364 -7.86 30.05 -18.01
N LYS A 365 -8.28 29.91 -16.75
CA LYS A 365 -8.65 31.02 -15.85
C LYS A 365 -7.54 31.42 -14.88
N GLY A 366 -6.39 30.75 -14.92
CA GLY A 366 -5.28 30.99 -13.99
C GLY A 366 -5.63 30.66 -12.54
N ILE A 367 -6.61 29.78 -12.31
CA ILE A 367 -6.99 29.35 -10.95
C ILE A 367 -5.93 28.35 -10.49
N LYS A 368 -5.30 28.61 -9.34
CA LYS A 368 -4.34 27.70 -8.74
C LYS A 368 -5.07 26.58 -7.99
N TYR A 369 -4.61 25.35 -8.16
CA TYR A 369 -5.14 24.18 -7.48
C TYR A 369 -4.06 23.12 -7.32
N GLU A 370 -4.29 22.18 -6.42
CA GLU A 370 -3.64 20.86 -6.44
C GLU A 370 -4.67 19.81 -6.86
N ALA A 371 -4.25 18.72 -7.52
CA ALA A 371 -5.18 17.73 -8.04
C ALA A 371 -4.79 16.30 -7.64
N THR A 372 -5.71 15.63 -6.96
CA THR A 372 -5.56 14.25 -6.46
C THR A 372 -6.74 13.39 -6.91
N LEU A 373 -6.60 12.06 -6.80
CA LEU A 373 -7.73 11.15 -6.91
C LEU A 373 -8.55 11.17 -5.61
N HIS A 374 -9.87 11.21 -5.72
CA HIS A 374 -10.75 11.04 -4.57
C HIS A 374 -10.52 9.65 -3.94
N PRO A 375 -10.38 9.53 -2.60
CA PRO A 375 -9.91 8.30 -1.95
C PRO A 375 -10.83 7.09 -2.16
N SER A 376 -12.14 7.31 -2.35
CA SER A 376 -13.18 6.28 -2.42
C SER A 376 -14.08 6.33 -3.66
N LEU A 377 -13.92 7.32 -4.55
CA LEU A 377 -14.81 7.54 -5.70
C LEU A 377 -14.00 7.77 -7.00
N PRO A 378 -14.55 7.45 -8.17
CA PRO A 378 -13.95 7.73 -9.47
C PRO A 378 -14.07 9.23 -9.85
N MET A 379 -13.44 10.08 -9.03
CA MET A 379 -13.45 11.54 -9.11
C MET A 379 -12.04 12.11 -8.92
N VAL A 380 -11.85 13.34 -9.38
CA VAL A 380 -10.67 14.18 -9.13
C VAL A 380 -11.01 15.24 -8.12
N ASN A 381 -10.22 15.34 -7.06
CA ASN A 381 -10.33 16.42 -6.08
C ASN A 381 -9.41 17.55 -6.49
N PHE A 382 -10.00 18.67 -6.94
CA PHE A 382 -9.28 19.92 -7.19
C PHE A 382 -9.31 20.76 -5.92
N ALA A 383 -8.22 20.75 -5.16
CA ALA A 383 -8.04 21.54 -3.96
C ALA A 383 -7.65 22.97 -4.35
N LEU A 384 -8.58 23.92 -4.21
CA LEU A 384 -8.36 25.28 -4.71
C LEU A 384 -7.45 26.09 -3.77
N ILE A 385 -6.36 26.62 -4.33
CA ILE A 385 -5.40 27.46 -3.60
C ILE A 385 -5.86 28.92 -3.70
N GLU A 386 -6.24 29.50 -2.55
CA GLU A 386 -6.66 30.91 -2.41
C GLU A 386 -7.76 31.34 -3.41
N PRO A 387 -8.88 30.61 -3.52
CA PRO A 387 -9.95 30.96 -4.45
C PRO A 387 -10.63 32.28 -4.05
N SER A 388 -10.88 33.15 -5.04
CA SER A 388 -11.64 34.39 -4.78
C SER A 388 -13.09 34.10 -4.36
N ASP A 389 -13.67 34.91 -3.46
CA ASP A 389 -15.07 34.82 -3.02
C ASP A 389 -16.08 34.75 -4.19
N LYS A 390 -15.78 35.45 -5.28
CA LYS A 390 -16.60 35.42 -6.51
C LYS A 390 -16.61 34.05 -7.19
N LEU A 391 -15.50 33.32 -7.14
CA LEU A 391 -15.40 31.95 -7.66
C LEU A 391 -16.15 30.99 -6.72
N VAL A 392 -15.91 31.09 -5.41
CA VAL A 392 -16.58 30.29 -4.36
C VAL A 392 -18.10 30.43 -4.51
N GLY A 393 -18.64 31.65 -4.47
CA GLY A 393 -20.08 31.89 -4.62
C GLY A 393 -20.67 31.62 -6.01
N ILE A 394 -19.87 31.25 -7.01
CA ILE A 394 -20.33 30.67 -8.29
C ILE A 394 -20.40 29.14 -8.20
N LEU A 395 -19.40 28.51 -7.56
CA LEU A 395 -19.33 27.06 -7.39
C LEU A 395 -20.35 26.56 -6.36
N GLU A 396 -20.48 27.22 -5.21
CA GLU A 396 -21.52 26.91 -4.20
C GLU A 396 -22.93 26.94 -4.81
N ARG A 397 -23.26 28.00 -5.58
CA ARG A 397 -24.58 28.13 -6.23
C ARG A 397 -24.85 27.02 -7.27
N LYS A 398 -23.81 26.38 -7.81
CA LYS A 398 -23.93 25.33 -8.82
C LYS A 398 -23.88 23.91 -8.23
N PHE A 399 -23.07 23.70 -7.19
CA PHE A 399 -22.65 22.36 -6.74
C PHE A 399 -22.67 22.18 -5.22
N GLY A 400 -22.82 23.25 -4.43
CA GLY A 400 -22.77 23.18 -2.95
C GLY A 400 -23.96 22.50 -2.27
N GLY A 401 -24.94 22.04 -3.04
CA GLY A 401 -26.03 21.17 -2.57
C GLY A 401 -25.97 19.74 -3.12
N ASN A 402 -24.91 19.39 -3.85
CA ASN A 402 -24.70 18.04 -4.38
C ASN A 402 -23.93 17.20 -3.36
N ALA A 403 -24.30 15.93 -3.24
CA ALA A 403 -23.58 14.92 -2.47
C ALA A 403 -23.77 13.55 -3.13
N ASN A 404 -22.71 12.74 -3.15
CA ASN A 404 -22.69 11.38 -3.63
C ASN A 404 -22.68 10.42 -2.44
N ASP A 405 -23.80 9.74 -2.19
CA ASP A 405 -23.89 8.71 -1.16
C ASP A 405 -23.30 7.39 -1.69
N ILE A 406 -22.13 7.00 -1.17
CA ILE A 406 -21.40 5.77 -1.54
C ILE A 406 -22.27 4.52 -1.33
N ASP A 407 -23.07 4.46 -0.26
CA ASP A 407 -23.88 3.27 0.07
C ASP A 407 -25.10 3.14 -0.87
N SER A 408 -25.43 4.20 -1.62
CA SER A 408 -26.48 4.21 -2.65
C SER A 408 -26.00 3.78 -4.04
N LEU A 409 -24.69 3.70 -4.28
CA LEU A 409 -24.12 3.42 -5.59
C LEU A 409 -24.14 1.92 -5.93
N ASP A 410 -24.50 1.58 -7.17
CA ASP A 410 -24.30 0.22 -7.69
C ASP A 410 -22.80 0.00 -7.95
N LEU A 411 -22.10 -0.51 -6.93
CA LEU A 411 -20.69 -0.92 -7.00
C LEU A 411 -20.50 -2.24 -7.76
N THR A 412 -21.43 -2.62 -8.65
CA THR A 412 -21.31 -3.80 -9.50
C THR A 412 -21.27 -3.46 -10.98
N TYR A 413 -20.47 -4.20 -11.74
CA TYR A 413 -20.47 -4.14 -13.21
C TYR A 413 -20.80 -5.53 -13.79
N ARG A 414 -21.26 -5.58 -15.04
CA ARG A 414 -21.40 -6.85 -15.78
C ARG A 414 -20.18 -7.09 -16.64
N ASP A 415 -19.53 -8.24 -16.45
CA ASP A 415 -18.44 -8.68 -17.31
C ASP A 415 -18.94 -9.01 -18.74
N ASN A 416 -18.00 -9.26 -19.66
CA ASN A 416 -18.32 -9.60 -21.06
C ASN A 416 -19.07 -10.95 -21.21
N LEU A 417 -19.25 -11.71 -20.12
CA LEU A 417 -20.02 -12.95 -20.03
C LEU A 417 -21.38 -12.73 -19.33
N GLY A 418 -21.74 -11.47 -19.03
CA GLY A 418 -23.00 -11.08 -18.40
C GLY A 418 -23.05 -11.31 -16.88
N ARG A 419 -21.93 -11.64 -16.23
CA ARG A 419 -21.87 -11.90 -14.78
C ARG A 419 -21.69 -10.59 -14.03
N THR A 420 -22.55 -10.35 -13.04
CA THR A 420 -22.38 -9.27 -12.07
C THR A 420 -21.14 -9.51 -11.23
N LYS A 421 -20.30 -8.48 -11.08
CA LYS A 421 -19.04 -8.49 -10.35
C LYS A 421 -18.93 -7.20 -9.52
N ASP A 422 -18.62 -7.36 -8.24
CA ASP A 422 -18.34 -6.26 -7.34
C ASP A 422 -16.98 -5.60 -7.66
N VAL A 423 -16.92 -4.27 -7.60
CA VAL A 423 -15.71 -3.43 -7.75
C VAL A 423 -15.29 -2.69 -6.48
N SER A 424 -15.96 -2.90 -5.35
CA SER A 424 -15.70 -2.31 -4.02
C SER A 424 -14.22 -2.22 -3.61
N SER A 425 -13.37 -3.12 -4.09
CA SER A 425 -11.92 -3.17 -3.78
C SER A 425 -10.97 -2.85 -4.94
N ARG A 426 -11.47 -2.53 -6.15
CA ARG A 426 -10.63 -2.27 -7.35
C ARG A 426 -11.26 -1.27 -8.34
N ILE A 427 -11.46 -0.03 -7.90
CA ILE A 427 -11.62 1.11 -8.82
C ILE A 427 -10.23 1.51 -9.31
N VAL A 428 -10.04 1.64 -10.63
CA VAL A 428 -8.75 1.99 -11.24
C VAL A 428 -8.93 3.18 -12.15
N ALA A 429 -8.17 4.24 -11.88
CA ALA A 429 -8.21 5.46 -12.67
C ALA A 429 -7.94 5.16 -14.18
N PRO A 430 -8.73 5.78 -15.07
CA PRO A 430 -8.43 5.84 -16.49
C PRO A 430 -7.06 6.47 -16.80
N ALA A 431 -6.51 6.18 -17.99
CA ALA A 431 -5.13 6.51 -18.35
C ALA A 431 -4.94 7.91 -18.97
N ASP A 432 -6.03 8.63 -19.17
CA ASP A 432 -6.14 10.04 -19.55
C ASP A 432 -5.81 10.96 -18.35
N TYR A 433 -5.92 10.48 -17.11
CA TYR A 433 -5.60 11.22 -15.88
C TYR A 433 -4.15 11.05 -15.35
N THR A 434 -3.18 10.71 -16.22
CA THR A 434 -1.76 10.62 -15.83
C THR A 434 -1.12 11.94 -15.41
N TRP A 435 -1.83 13.05 -15.56
CA TRP A 435 -1.44 14.38 -15.10
C TRP A 435 -1.76 14.64 -13.61
N LEU A 436 -2.47 13.71 -12.94
CA LEU A 436 -2.78 13.80 -11.51
C LEU A 436 -1.63 13.30 -10.63
N GLU A 437 -1.54 13.86 -9.43
CA GLU A 437 -0.66 13.32 -8.39
C GLU A 437 -1.30 12.08 -7.76
N PHE A 438 -0.63 10.94 -7.95
CA PHE A 438 -1.12 9.63 -7.55
C PHE A 438 -0.49 9.20 -6.22
N GLN A 439 -1.30 8.97 -5.20
CA GLN A 439 -0.83 8.37 -3.95
C GLN A 439 -0.55 6.87 -4.20
N ASN A 440 0.74 6.53 -4.33
CA ASN A 440 1.18 5.19 -4.71
C ASN A 440 0.75 4.10 -3.72
N GLN A 441 -0.20 3.26 -4.13
CA GLN A 441 -0.28 1.87 -3.69
C GLN A 441 -0.15 0.94 -4.89
N THR A 442 1.09 0.63 -5.29
CA THR A 442 1.34 -0.55 -6.12
C THR A 442 0.86 -1.79 -5.35
N PRO A 443 -0.01 -2.64 -5.93
CA PRO A 443 -0.60 -3.76 -5.19
C PRO A 443 0.48 -4.78 -4.81
N LYS A 444 0.88 -4.80 -3.54
CA LYS A 444 2.01 -5.58 -3.05
C LYS A 444 1.74 -7.09 -3.22
N SER A 445 2.69 -7.84 -3.78
CA SER A 445 2.66 -9.32 -3.80
C SER A 445 3.01 -9.92 -2.43
N ALA A 446 2.54 -9.30 -1.34
CA ALA A 446 2.93 -9.61 0.03
C ALA A 446 2.52 -11.03 0.45
N LEU A 447 1.40 -11.54 -0.08
CA LEU A 447 0.90 -12.88 0.22
C LEU A 447 1.90 -13.96 -0.21
N VAL A 448 2.27 -14.01 -1.50
CA VAL A 448 3.23 -15.00 -2.00
C VAL A 448 4.60 -14.87 -1.31
N LEU A 449 5.09 -13.64 -1.11
CA LEU A 449 6.36 -13.38 -0.42
C LEU A 449 6.38 -13.86 1.04
N ASN A 450 5.23 -13.88 1.73
CA ASN A 450 5.13 -14.39 3.09
C ASN A 450 4.91 -15.90 3.17
N LEU A 451 4.19 -16.50 2.22
CA LEU A 451 3.87 -17.93 2.24
C LEU A 451 5.00 -18.81 1.68
N PHE A 452 5.71 -18.31 0.67
CA PHE A 452 6.71 -19.06 -0.10
C PHE A 452 8.07 -18.35 -0.14
N THR A 453 8.50 -17.79 1.00
CA THR A 453 9.74 -17.00 1.08
C THR A 453 10.96 -17.81 0.62
N ASP A 454 11.06 -19.07 1.05
CA ASP A 454 12.22 -19.92 0.78
C ASP A 454 12.28 -20.33 -0.70
N GLU A 455 11.14 -20.66 -1.32
CA GLU A 455 11.04 -21.05 -2.73
C GLU A 455 11.33 -19.87 -3.66
N ILE A 456 10.90 -18.65 -3.28
CA ILE A 456 11.23 -17.42 -4.01
C ILE A 456 12.71 -17.08 -3.87
N CYS A 457 13.30 -17.23 -2.67
CA CYS A 457 14.73 -17.06 -2.46
C CYS A 457 15.56 -18.07 -3.25
N GLN A 458 15.14 -19.35 -3.29
CA GLN A 458 15.75 -20.38 -4.12
C GLN A 458 15.69 -20.01 -5.60
N GLN A 459 14.50 -19.64 -6.10
CA GLN A 459 14.31 -19.30 -7.51
C GLN A 459 15.13 -18.07 -7.91
N LEU A 460 15.24 -17.05 -7.06
CA LEU A 460 16.11 -15.88 -7.28
C LEU A 460 17.61 -16.22 -7.28
N GLN A 461 18.05 -17.24 -6.53
CA GLN A 461 19.43 -17.71 -6.54
C GLN A 461 19.77 -18.54 -7.78
N THR A 462 18.80 -19.26 -8.35
CA THR A 462 18.99 -20.10 -9.54
C THR A 462 18.66 -19.39 -10.85
N PHE A 463 17.92 -18.28 -10.81
CA PHE A 463 17.51 -17.54 -12.00
C PHE A 463 18.72 -16.98 -12.77
N GLN A 464 18.80 -17.30 -14.06
CA GLN A 464 19.78 -16.74 -14.99
C GLN A 464 19.06 -15.92 -16.07
N PHE A 465 19.68 -14.81 -16.47
CA PHE A 465 19.22 -14.00 -17.58
C PHE A 465 19.84 -14.51 -18.89
N ASP A 466 19.41 -15.69 -19.32
CA ASP A 466 19.88 -16.38 -20.53
C ASP A 466 18.88 -16.29 -21.70
N LYS A 467 17.67 -15.79 -21.44
CA LYS A 467 16.59 -15.74 -22.44
C LYS A 467 15.64 -14.57 -22.24
N ALA A 468 15.25 -13.95 -23.35
CA ALA A 468 14.18 -12.95 -23.37
C ALA A 468 13.21 -13.17 -24.55
N GLU A 469 11.92 -12.93 -24.34
CA GLU A 469 10.93 -12.84 -25.41
C GLU A 469 10.65 -11.36 -25.71
N LEU A 470 10.76 -10.97 -26.98
CA LEU A 470 10.39 -9.63 -27.45
C LEU A 470 9.10 -9.66 -28.27
N ILE A 471 8.30 -8.61 -28.11
CA ILE A 471 7.01 -8.41 -28.78
C ILE A 471 6.96 -7.06 -29.50
N GLY A 472 6.18 -7.03 -30.58
CA GLY A 472 5.86 -5.78 -31.28
C GLY A 472 6.80 -5.38 -32.42
N GLN A 473 7.74 -6.23 -32.84
CA GLN A 473 8.66 -5.99 -33.98
C GLN A 473 7.96 -5.32 -35.19
N LYS A 474 6.75 -5.79 -35.54
CA LYS A 474 5.95 -5.30 -36.67
C LYS A 474 5.56 -3.82 -36.61
N TYR A 475 5.76 -3.14 -35.49
CA TYR A 475 5.39 -1.74 -35.27
C TYR A 475 6.58 -0.79 -35.21
N ASN A 476 7.81 -1.30 -35.26
CA ASN A 476 9.05 -0.53 -35.05
C ASN A 476 9.91 -0.51 -36.33
N ASP A 477 11.14 0.02 -36.25
CA ASP A 477 12.05 0.19 -37.39
C ASP A 477 12.35 -1.12 -38.12
N LEU A 478 12.61 -2.19 -37.37
CA LEU A 478 13.04 -3.50 -37.90
C LEU A 478 11.86 -4.43 -38.28
N LYS A 479 10.66 -3.87 -38.53
CA LYS A 479 9.42 -4.62 -38.88
C LYS A 479 9.53 -5.51 -40.12
N ASP A 480 10.34 -5.11 -41.11
CA ASP A 480 10.46 -5.78 -42.41
C ASP A 480 11.65 -6.77 -42.46
N VAL A 481 12.37 -6.95 -41.33
CA VAL A 481 13.54 -7.84 -41.25
C VAL A 481 13.13 -9.27 -40.90
N ASP A 482 13.47 -10.21 -41.78
CA ASP A 482 13.32 -11.64 -41.54
C ASP A 482 14.51 -12.22 -40.77
N PHE A 483 14.35 -12.31 -39.44
CA PHE A 483 15.31 -12.95 -38.53
C PHE A 483 15.34 -14.49 -38.63
N SER A 484 14.47 -15.13 -39.41
CA SER A 484 14.58 -16.57 -39.72
C SER A 484 15.67 -16.86 -40.77
N SER A 485 16.07 -15.84 -41.54
CA SER A 485 16.98 -16.00 -42.67
C SER A 485 18.42 -16.38 -42.25
N PRO A 486 19.19 -17.08 -43.11
CA PRO A 486 20.57 -17.50 -42.82
C PRO A 486 21.55 -16.36 -42.51
N LYS A 487 21.18 -15.10 -42.74
CA LYS A 487 21.96 -13.91 -42.40
C LYS A 487 22.05 -13.68 -40.88
N TRP A 488 21.02 -14.07 -40.14
CA TRP A 488 20.86 -13.78 -38.71
C TRP A 488 20.87 -15.02 -37.83
N ARG A 489 20.38 -16.15 -38.36
CA ARG A 489 20.27 -17.42 -37.61
C ARG A 489 21.60 -17.85 -37.00
N GLN A 490 21.59 -18.16 -35.70
CA GLN A 490 22.78 -18.57 -34.91
C GLN A 490 23.93 -17.55 -34.88
N LYS A 491 23.72 -16.32 -35.37
CA LYS A 491 24.71 -15.25 -35.26
C LYS A 491 24.51 -14.51 -33.94
N THR A 492 25.59 -14.39 -33.16
CA THR A 492 25.62 -13.49 -31.99
C THR A 492 25.64 -12.05 -32.47
N LEU A 493 24.76 -11.23 -31.88
CA LEU A 493 24.60 -9.80 -32.14
C LEU A 493 24.63 -9.06 -30.79
N THR A 494 25.16 -7.84 -30.80
CA THR A 494 25.11 -6.94 -29.65
C THR A 494 23.83 -6.11 -29.69
N PHE A 495 23.15 -6.02 -28.56
CA PHE A 495 21.91 -5.28 -28.36
C PHE A 495 22.08 -4.23 -27.26
N GLU A 496 21.25 -3.20 -27.31
CA GLU A 496 21.15 -2.15 -26.29
C GLU A 496 19.71 -2.05 -25.79
N VAL A 497 19.49 -1.66 -24.53
CA VAL A 497 18.15 -1.34 -24.02
C VAL A 497 17.90 0.16 -24.04
N GLY A 498 17.14 0.63 -25.03
CA GLY A 498 16.65 2.01 -25.08
C GLY A 498 15.39 2.23 -24.23
N SER A 499 14.92 3.48 -24.22
CA SER A 499 13.58 3.85 -23.76
C SER A 499 12.66 4.06 -24.94
N VAL A 500 11.43 3.51 -24.90
CA VAL A 500 10.36 3.92 -25.81
C VAL A 500 10.18 5.43 -25.66
N SER A 501 10.19 6.14 -26.78
CA SER A 501 10.05 7.59 -26.86
C SER A 501 8.71 7.95 -27.50
N GLY A 502 7.71 8.38 -26.71
CA GLY A 502 6.41 8.71 -27.29
C GLY A 502 5.44 9.42 -26.34
N SER A 503 5.25 10.73 -26.56
CA SER A 503 4.39 11.59 -25.75
C SER A 503 2.96 11.04 -25.59
N GLY A 504 2.62 10.64 -24.36
CA GLY A 504 1.27 10.21 -23.98
C GLY A 504 0.93 8.74 -24.20
N SER A 505 1.89 7.89 -24.58
CA SER A 505 1.68 6.44 -24.60
C SER A 505 1.75 5.83 -23.20
N ARG A 506 0.90 4.83 -22.88
CA ARG A 506 1.06 3.99 -21.66
C ARG A 506 2.41 3.25 -21.59
N ARG A 507 3.22 3.30 -22.65
CA ARG A 507 4.53 2.66 -22.79
C ARG A 507 5.69 3.64 -22.83
N ASP A 508 5.44 4.94 -22.71
CA ASP A 508 6.51 5.95 -22.63
C ASP A 508 7.41 5.65 -21.42
N GLY A 509 8.74 5.77 -21.58
CA GLY A 509 9.68 5.37 -20.53
C GLY A 509 9.86 3.86 -20.31
N SER A 510 9.17 2.99 -21.08
CA SER A 510 9.35 1.53 -20.98
C SER A 510 10.62 1.06 -21.70
N PRO A 511 11.29 -0.01 -21.23
CA PRO A 511 12.47 -0.55 -21.91
C PRO A 511 12.11 -1.18 -23.27
N ILE A 512 12.87 -0.81 -24.29
CA ILE A 512 12.82 -1.38 -25.64
C ILE A 512 14.21 -1.88 -26.04
N VAL A 513 14.29 -3.00 -26.76
CA VAL A 513 15.56 -3.49 -27.30
C VAL A 513 15.86 -2.78 -28.61
N LEU A 514 17.10 -2.31 -28.75
CA LEU A 514 17.67 -1.72 -29.95
C LEU A 514 18.69 -2.69 -30.57
N LEU A 515 18.79 -2.67 -31.90
CA LEU A 515 19.85 -3.33 -32.66
C LEU A 515 20.44 -2.31 -33.64
N ASP A 516 21.76 -2.10 -33.61
CA ASP A 516 22.46 -1.08 -34.39
C ASP A 516 21.83 0.32 -34.27
N GLY A 517 21.31 0.67 -33.08
CA GLY A 517 20.63 1.93 -32.78
C GLY A 517 19.19 2.07 -33.31
N GLN A 518 18.62 1.01 -33.91
CA GLN A 518 17.24 1.00 -34.43
C GLN A 518 16.29 0.26 -33.47
N GLU A 519 15.04 0.70 -33.36
CA GLU A 519 14.05 0.07 -32.49
C GLU A 519 13.66 -1.33 -33.01
N LEU A 520 14.05 -2.37 -32.27
CA LEU A 520 13.70 -3.76 -32.58
C LEU A 520 12.32 -4.10 -32.04
N ALA A 521 12.20 -4.29 -30.72
CA ALA A 521 10.99 -4.78 -30.06
C ALA A 521 11.06 -4.58 -28.54
N MET A 522 9.89 -4.49 -27.90
CA MET A 522 9.80 -4.39 -26.44
C MET A 522 9.91 -5.77 -25.79
N PHE A 523 10.39 -5.85 -24.55
CA PHE A 523 10.28 -7.09 -23.78
C PHE A 523 8.81 -7.48 -23.56
N SER A 524 8.52 -8.78 -23.70
CA SER A 524 7.25 -9.40 -23.33
C SER A 524 6.95 -9.20 -21.85
N ALA A 525 5.67 -9.13 -21.48
CA ALA A 525 5.28 -8.98 -20.07
C ALA A 525 5.70 -10.21 -19.22
N ASN A 526 5.86 -11.37 -19.83
CA ASN A 526 6.36 -12.60 -19.18
C ASN A 526 7.86 -12.85 -19.46
N SER A 527 8.59 -11.86 -19.98
CA SER A 527 10.04 -11.94 -20.18
C SER A 527 10.76 -11.18 -19.07
N PRO A 528 11.95 -11.65 -18.62
CA PRO A 528 12.85 -10.77 -17.88
C PRO A 528 13.26 -9.58 -18.74
N LYS A 529 13.66 -8.49 -18.07
CA LYS A 529 14.01 -7.20 -18.70
C LYS A 529 15.28 -6.64 -18.08
N LEU A 530 16.23 -6.24 -18.90
CA LEU A 530 17.38 -5.45 -18.45
C LEU A 530 16.98 -3.97 -18.23
N PRO A 531 17.70 -3.21 -17.38
CA PRO A 531 17.50 -1.78 -17.27
C PRO A 531 17.92 -1.04 -18.54
N ILE A 532 17.31 0.13 -18.77
CA ILE A 532 17.66 1.04 -19.86
C ILE A 532 19.16 1.39 -19.78
N GLY A 533 19.82 1.51 -20.93
CA GLY A 533 21.27 1.70 -21.11
C GLY A 533 22.12 0.44 -20.90
N SER A 534 21.53 -0.72 -20.63
CA SER A 534 22.29 -1.98 -20.63
C SER A 534 22.64 -2.41 -22.06
N THR A 535 23.81 -3.02 -22.23
CA THR A 535 24.20 -3.71 -23.47
C THR A 535 24.45 -5.20 -23.20
N PHE A 536 24.19 -6.04 -24.19
CA PHE A 536 24.35 -7.50 -24.07
C PHE A 536 24.44 -8.17 -25.45
N ASP A 537 25.11 -9.30 -25.51
CA ASP A 537 25.20 -10.15 -26.70
C ASP A 537 24.16 -11.28 -26.64
N ALA A 538 23.48 -11.53 -27.76
CA ALA A 538 22.51 -12.60 -27.88
C ALA A 538 22.43 -13.16 -29.30
N THR A 539 21.92 -14.39 -29.43
CA THR A 539 21.40 -14.88 -30.72
C THR A 539 19.90 -14.60 -30.80
N ILE A 540 19.39 -14.34 -32.01
CA ILE A 540 17.99 -14.00 -32.26
C ILE A 540 17.31 -15.05 -33.13
N GLU A 541 16.09 -15.44 -32.77
CA GLU A 541 15.25 -16.34 -33.57
C GLU A 541 13.74 -16.00 -33.47
N PRO A 542 12.92 -16.34 -34.49
CA PRO A 542 11.47 -16.19 -34.39
C PRO A 542 10.86 -17.15 -33.36
N SER A 543 9.90 -16.67 -32.57
CA SER A 543 9.15 -17.52 -31.64
C SER A 543 8.23 -18.49 -32.39
N PRO A 544 8.20 -19.79 -32.03
CA PRO A 544 7.27 -20.75 -32.64
C PRO A 544 5.79 -20.46 -32.32
N LYS A 545 5.51 -19.52 -31.40
CA LYS A 545 4.15 -19.13 -30.98
C LYS A 545 3.57 -17.92 -31.75
N GLY A 546 4.32 -17.29 -32.66
CA GLY A 546 3.78 -16.22 -33.53
C GLY A 546 4.77 -15.08 -33.82
N SER A 547 4.29 -13.84 -33.86
CA SER A 547 5.08 -12.65 -34.22
C SER A 547 5.90 -12.07 -33.05
N ALA A 548 6.50 -12.95 -32.26
CA ALA A 548 7.45 -12.61 -31.20
C ALA A 548 8.85 -13.08 -31.60
N LEU A 549 9.87 -12.49 -31.00
CA LEU A 549 11.27 -12.85 -31.18
C LEU A 549 11.80 -13.43 -29.87
N ILE A 550 12.67 -14.42 -29.94
CA ILE A 550 13.41 -14.95 -28.81
C ILE A 550 14.86 -14.48 -28.94
N LEU A 551 15.37 -13.90 -27.86
CA LEU A 551 16.80 -13.69 -27.67
C LEU A 551 17.31 -14.79 -26.74
N ASN A 552 18.31 -15.54 -27.19
CA ASN A 552 19.09 -16.42 -26.31
C ASN A 552 20.40 -15.67 -26.00
N ILE A 553 20.49 -15.16 -24.77
CA ILE A 553 21.41 -14.14 -24.29
C ILE A 553 22.62 -14.81 -23.64
N ASP A 554 23.82 -14.29 -23.88
CA ASP A 554 25.01 -14.70 -23.11
C ASP A 554 25.02 -13.91 -21.78
N PRO A 555 24.78 -14.54 -20.61
CA PRO A 555 24.72 -13.82 -19.34
C PRO A 555 26.04 -13.16 -18.96
N SER A 556 27.18 -13.63 -19.50
CA SER A 556 28.51 -13.07 -19.24
C SER A 556 28.82 -11.81 -20.07
N SER A 557 28.04 -11.57 -21.13
CA SER A 557 28.15 -10.38 -21.99
C SER A 557 27.41 -9.15 -21.44
N VAL A 558 26.50 -9.35 -20.49
CA VAL A 558 25.61 -8.31 -19.98
C VAL A 558 26.40 -7.23 -19.25
N ARG A 559 26.39 -6.01 -19.81
CA ARG A 559 26.92 -4.80 -19.18
C ARG A 559 25.77 -3.90 -18.78
N LEU A 560 25.67 -3.62 -17.49
CA LEU A 560 24.81 -2.58 -16.96
C LEU A 560 25.48 -1.21 -17.21
N ILE A 561 24.72 -0.11 -17.10
CA ILE A 561 25.31 1.23 -17.09
C ILE A 561 26.34 1.30 -15.95
N GLU A 562 27.62 1.54 -16.28
CA GLU A 562 28.60 1.98 -15.30
C GLU A 562 28.21 3.37 -14.81
N SER A 563 28.13 3.56 -13.50
CA SER A 563 27.85 4.86 -12.90
C SER A 563 28.85 5.90 -13.41
N ILE A 564 28.37 7.06 -13.83
CA ILE A 564 29.16 8.10 -14.50
C ILE A 564 30.28 8.62 -13.57
N GLU A 565 31.45 8.00 -13.63
CA GLU A 565 32.70 8.49 -13.05
C GLU A 565 33.52 9.33 -14.05
N GLU A 566 33.15 9.34 -15.34
CA GLU A 566 33.85 10.03 -16.44
C GLU A 566 33.69 11.57 -16.47
N LEU A 567 33.49 12.22 -15.32
CA LEU A 567 33.52 13.68 -15.19
C LEU A 567 34.62 14.22 -14.27
N SER A 568 35.53 13.35 -13.80
CA SER A 568 36.70 13.73 -12.99
C SER A 568 38.05 13.46 -13.66
N GLU A 569 38.23 13.85 -14.93
CA GLU A 569 39.57 14.19 -15.45
C GLU A 569 40.04 15.54 -14.90
N VAL A 570 40.30 15.59 -13.58
CA VAL A 570 41.13 16.63 -12.97
C VAL A 570 42.27 15.93 -12.25
N THR A 571 43.48 16.17 -12.73
CA THR A 571 44.70 15.44 -12.38
C THR A 571 44.96 15.42 -10.86
N PRO A 572 45.06 14.24 -10.21
CA PRO A 572 45.40 14.18 -8.80
C PRO A 572 46.87 14.56 -8.59
N THR A 573 47.12 15.59 -7.78
CA THR A 573 48.47 15.90 -7.31
C THR A 573 48.83 14.99 -6.12
N PRO A 574 50.07 14.47 -6.04
CA PRO A 574 50.36 13.28 -5.23
C PRO A 574 50.70 13.61 -3.78
N TYR A 575 49.97 13.01 -2.82
CA TYR A 575 50.40 12.95 -1.42
C TYR A 575 50.26 11.56 -0.79
N GLN A 576 51.34 10.80 -0.95
CA GLN A 576 51.93 9.83 -0.02
C GLN A 576 51.03 8.74 0.60
N GLU A 577 51.25 7.53 0.07
CA GLU A 577 50.94 6.27 0.74
C GLU A 577 51.46 6.22 2.18
N ARG A 578 50.68 5.59 3.08
CA ARG A 578 51.26 4.81 4.17
C ARG A 578 50.47 3.52 4.36
N SER A 579 51.09 2.41 4.02
CA SER A 579 50.48 1.08 3.96
C SER A 579 49.87 0.64 5.30
N LEU A 580 48.71 -0.02 5.25
CA LEU A 580 48.26 -0.92 6.32
C LEU A 580 47.94 -2.30 5.73
N VAL A 581 48.47 -3.31 6.42
CA VAL A 581 48.61 -4.70 5.99
C VAL A 581 47.28 -5.46 6.11
N SER A 582 46.97 -6.29 5.11
CA SER A 582 45.82 -7.19 5.08
C SER A 582 45.95 -8.35 6.08
N PRO A 583 44.85 -8.79 6.73
CA PRO A 583 44.74 -10.14 7.31
C PRO A 583 43.88 -11.05 6.42
N THR A 584 44.38 -12.26 6.15
CA THR A 584 43.72 -13.36 5.43
C THR A 584 42.65 -14.06 6.32
N PRO A 585 41.73 -14.88 5.74
CA PRO A 585 40.53 -15.33 6.44
C PRO A 585 40.76 -16.56 7.33
N THR A 586 39.92 -16.75 8.36
CA THR A 586 40.00 -17.96 9.22
C THR A 586 38.63 -18.61 9.49
N GLN A 587 38.41 -19.73 8.77
CA GLN A 587 37.70 -20.96 9.12
C GLN A 587 36.41 -20.98 9.98
N LYS A 588 35.44 -21.74 9.45
CA LYS A 588 34.25 -22.29 10.12
C LYS A 588 34.58 -22.99 11.45
N ARG A 589 33.74 -22.79 12.47
CA ARG A 589 33.49 -23.81 13.51
C ARG A 589 32.05 -23.75 14.05
N SER A 590 31.28 -24.78 13.78
CA SER A 590 29.92 -24.97 14.29
C SER A 590 29.94 -25.29 15.78
N GLN A 591 29.09 -24.64 16.58
CA GLN A 591 28.59 -25.20 17.85
C GLN A 591 27.12 -24.82 18.06
N SER A 592 26.28 -25.84 18.17
CA SER A 592 24.88 -25.79 18.53
C SER A 592 24.71 -25.57 20.04
N VAL A 593 23.90 -24.59 20.45
CA VAL A 593 23.38 -24.50 21.82
C VAL A 593 21.92 -24.05 21.79
N SER A 594 21.00 -24.98 22.07
CA SER A 594 19.58 -24.68 22.31
C SER A 594 19.38 -24.19 23.76
N PRO A 595 18.51 -23.20 24.01
CA PRO A 595 18.00 -22.93 25.35
C PRO A 595 16.52 -23.33 25.48
N THR A 596 16.26 -24.38 26.25
CA THR A 596 14.93 -24.71 26.78
C THR A 596 14.59 -23.80 27.97
N PRO A 597 13.39 -23.20 28.07
CA PRO A 597 12.88 -22.67 29.32
C PRO A 597 12.21 -23.78 30.15
N THR A 598 12.70 -24.01 31.36
CA THR A 598 12.17 -25.02 32.28
C THR A 598 10.87 -24.54 32.93
N GLN A 599 9.95 -25.47 33.18
CA GLN A 599 8.69 -25.25 33.89
C GLN A 599 8.88 -24.57 35.26
N LYS A 600 7.98 -23.65 35.63
CA LYS A 600 7.53 -23.50 37.02
C LYS A 600 6.06 -23.88 37.15
N ARG A 601 5.85 -24.99 37.86
CA ARG A 601 4.57 -25.63 38.16
C ARG A 601 4.01 -25.07 39.46
N SER A 602 2.74 -24.66 39.45
CA SER A 602 1.87 -24.64 40.63
C SER A 602 0.55 -25.31 40.24
N GLN A 603 0.23 -26.44 40.88
CA GLN A 603 -1.06 -27.17 40.76
C GLN A 603 -1.95 -26.78 41.96
N SER A 604 -3.29 -26.76 41.93
CA SER A 604 -4.24 -27.91 41.98
C SER A 604 -5.62 -27.37 42.50
N VAL A 605 -6.78 -28.06 42.60
CA VAL A 605 -7.21 -29.47 42.45
C VAL A 605 -8.59 -29.56 41.73
N SER A 606 -8.61 -30.03 40.48
CA SER A 606 -9.61 -31.00 39.94
C SER A 606 -11.13 -30.61 39.95
N PRO A 607 -12.12 -31.51 39.65
CA PRO A 607 -12.91 -31.33 38.42
C PRO A 607 -14.46 -31.35 38.55
N THR A 608 -15.12 -31.09 37.42
CA THR A 608 -16.54 -31.27 36.98
C THR A 608 -17.59 -31.83 37.97
N PRO A 609 -18.83 -31.29 37.91
CA PRO A 609 -19.83 -32.04 37.14
C PRO A 609 -20.83 -31.21 36.32
N THR A 610 -21.37 -31.88 35.31
CA THR A 610 -22.56 -31.53 34.51
C THR A 610 -23.82 -31.41 35.38
N GLN A 611 -24.67 -30.40 35.17
CA GLN A 611 -26.09 -30.48 35.57
C GLN A 611 -27.05 -29.75 34.64
N ASN A 612 -28.16 -30.43 34.38
CA ASN A 612 -29.28 -30.08 33.51
C ASN A 612 -30.00 -28.76 33.91
N LYS A 613 -30.65 -28.12 32.93
CA LYS A 613 -31.81 -27.24 33.17
C LYS A 613 -33.01 -27.67 32.30
N PRO A 614 -34.13 -28.14 32.88
CA PRO A 614 -35.38 -28.45 32.18
C PRO A 614 -36.29 -27.18 32.07
N PRO A 615 -37.50 -27.26 31.46
CA PRO A 615 -37.90 -26.31 30.42
C PRO A 615 -38.57 -25.01 30.89
N SER A 616 -38.43 -23.96 30.09
CA SER A 616 -39.34 -22.81 30.07
C SER A 616 -40.11 -22.80 28.75
N GLN A 617 -41.45 -22.80 28.81
CA GLN A 617 -42.31 -22.38 27.69
C GLN A 617 -42.55 -20.85 27.78
N PRO A 618 -43.24 -20.23 26.81
CA PRO A 618 -42.76 -20.01 25.45
C PRO A 618 -42.80 -18.52 25.11
N GLU A 619 -41.67 -17.94 24.68
CA GLU A 619 -41.63 -16.54 24.22
C GLU A 619 -41.14 -16.47 22.77
N ASP A 620 -41.68 -15.49 22.02
CA ASP A 620 -41.68 -15.46 20.55
C ASP A 620 -40.29 -15.56 19.91
N ILE A 621 -40.10 -16.60 19.10
CA ILE A 621 -39.00 -16.65 18.13
C ILE A 621 -39.32 -15.66 17.01
N ALA A 622 -38.77 -14.45 17.10
CA ALA A 622 -38.70 -13.53 15.97
C ALA A 622 -37.91 -14.20 14.83
N ALA A 623 -38.62 -14.74 13.85
CA ALA A 623 -38.05 -15.56 12.79
C ALA A 623 -37.06 -14.73 11.95
N SER A 624 -35.77 -15.03 12.05
CA SER A 624 -34.74 -14.26 11.36
C SER A 624 -34.87 -14.38 9.83
N PRO A 625 -34.42 -13.36 9.05
CA PRO A 625 -34.47 -13.42 7.59
C PRO A 625 -33.79 -14.66 6.99
N ALA A 626 -32.74 -15.17 7.65
CA ALA A 626 -32.06 -16.41 7.26
C ALA A 626 -32.95 -17.64 7.45
N HIS A 627 -33.66 -17.75 8.58
CA HIS A 627 -34.58 -18.86 8.86
C HIS A 627 -35.77 -18.85 7.89
N LEU A 628 -36.36 -17.68 7.65
CA LEU A 628 -37.48 -17.51 6.71
C LEU A 628 -37.07 -17.79 5.25
N SER A 629 -35.86 -17.39 4.85
CA SER A 629 -35.30 -17.72 3.54
C SER A 629 -35.16 -19.23 3.35
N GLN A 630 -34.68 -19.93 4.39
CA GLN A 630 -34.53 -21.38 4.35
C GLN A 630 -35.90 -22.08 4.25
N LEU A 631 -36.86 -21.67 5.08
CA LEU A 631 -38.22 -22.22 5.10
C LEU A 631 -38.94 -22.03 3.76
N LEU A 632 -38.84 -20.84 3.14
CA LEU A 632 -39.38 -20.58 1.81
C LEU A 632 -38.69 -21.45 0.74
N LYS A 633 -37.36 -21.54 0.76
CA LYS A 633 -36.58 -22.36 -0.16
C LYS A 633 -36.91 -23.84 -0.05
N ASP A 634 -37.15 -24.36 1.16
CA ASP A 634 -37.49 -25.76 1.39
C ASP A 634 -38.93 -26.06 0.95
N ALA A 635 -39.88 -25.16 1.20
CA ALA A 635 -41.25 -25.26 0.68
C ALA A 635 -41.29 -25.30 -0.86
N ILE A 636 -40.54 -24.42 -1.54
CA ILE A 636 -40.43 -24.42 -3.00
C ILE A 636 -39.71 -25.69 -3.51
N SER A 637 -38.67 -26.15 -2.81
CA SER A 637 -37.98 -27.41 -3.14
C SER A 637 -38.93 -28.60 -3.10
N GLU A 638 -39.80 -28.65 -2.11
CA GLU A 638 -40.76 -29.74 -1.93
C GLU A 638 -41.89 -29.67 -2.95
N ALA A 639 -42.48 -28.49 -3.17
CA ALA A 639 -43.48 -28.28 -4.23
C ALA A 639 -42.92 -28.68 -5.62
N TYR A 640 -41.68 -28.29 -5.93
CA TYR A 640 -41.03 -28.65 -7.20
C TYR A 640 -40.80 -30.16 -7.37
N LYS A 641 -40.46 -30.89 -6.30
CA LYS A 641 -40.35 -32.36 -6.36
C LYS A 641 -41.69 -33.04 -6.58
N GLN A 642 -42.78 -32.46 -6.07
CA GLN A 642 -44.12 -33.04 -6.14
C GLN A 642 -44.84 -32.73 -7.46
N THR A 643 -44.73 -31.50 -7.99
CA THR A 643 -45.43 -31.08 -9.22
C THR A 643 -44.55 -31.06 -10.46
N GLY A 644 -43.23 -30.88 -10.32
CA GLY A 644 -42.30 -30.68 -11.43
C GLY A 644 -42.41 -29.30 -12.12
N GLU A 645 -43.26 -28.41 -11.61
CA GLU A 645 -43.55 -27.12 -12.25
C GLU A 645 -42.38 -26.14 -12.15
N THR A 646 -42.01 -25.54 -13.27
CA THR A 646 -40.92 -24.54 -13.34
C THR A 646 -41.35 -23.14 -12.89
N THR A 647 -42.60 -22.96 -12.48
CA THR A 647 -43.16 -21.68 -12.04
C THR A 647 -44.17 -21.96 -10.93
N ILE A 648 -43.88 -21.53 -9.70
CA ILE A 648 -44.67 -21.83 -8.50
C ILE A 648 -45.09 -20.51 -7.83
N PRO A 649 -46.40 -20.26 -7.62
CA PRO A 649 -46.87 -19.06 -6.94
C PRO A 649 -46.62 -19.13 -5.42
N VAL A 650 -46.23 -18.01 -4.82
CA VAL A 650 -45.98 -17.85 -3.39
C VAL A 650 -46.63 -16.54 -2.93
N GLY A 651 -47.94 -16.58 -2.70
CA GLY A 651 -48.75 -15.37 -2.51
C GLY A 651 -48.61 -14.44 -3.72
N ASN A 652 -48.23 -13.19 -3.49
CA ASN A 652 -48.00 -12.19 -4.52
C ASN A 652 -46.65 -12.34 -5.27
N TRP A 653 -45.84 -13.34 -4.93
CA TRP A 653 -44.55 -13.61 -5.56
C TRP A 653 -44.60 -14.83 -6.46
N THR A 654 -43.68 -14.91 -7.42
CA THR A 654 -43.54 -16.09 -8.29
C THR A 654 -42.13 -16.66 -8.20
N ALA A 655 -42.03 -17.96 -7.93
CA ALA A 655 -40.79 -18.72 -7.92
C ALA A 655 -40.55 -19.36 -9.29
N PHE A 656 -39.49 -18.93 -9.97
CA PHE A 656 -39.06 -19.47 -11.26
C PHE A 656 -37.93 -20.47 -11.08
N ILE A 657 -38.07 -21.68 -11.64
CA ILE A 657 -37.11 -22.77 -11.47
C ILE A 657 -36.49 -23.12 -12.83
N SER A 658 -35.16 -23.08 -12.89
CA SER A 658 -34.36 -23.37 -14.08
C SER A 658 -33.40 -24.52 -13.81
N ASN A 659 -33.41 -25.52 -14.70
CA ASN A 659 -32.62 -26.73 -14.54
C ASN A 659 -31.39 -26.72 -15.47
N SER A 660 -30.25 -27.17 -14.95
CA SER A 660 -28.97 -27.29 -15.66
C SER A 660 -28.26 -28.57 -15.22
N ARG A 661 -27.25 -29.01 -15.99
CA ARG A 661 -26.52 -30.27 -15.73
C ARG A 661 -26.02 -30.42 -14.29
N HIS A 662 -25.67 -29.32 -13.62
CA HIS A 662 -25.13 -29.32 -12.26
C HIS A 662 -26.02 -28.66 -11.20
N HIS A 663 -26.91 -27.72 -11.56
CA HIS A 663 -27.67 -26.88 -10.61
C HIS A 663 -29.18 -26.84 -10.94
N VAL A 664 -30.03 -26.75 -9.91
CA VAL A 664 -31.47 -26.48 -10.05
C VAL A 664 -31.75 -25.15 -9.38
N ARG A 665 -31.69 -24.05 -10.14
CA ARG A 665 -31.80 -22.70 -9.58
C ARG A 665 -33.25 -22.27 -9.46
N CYS A 666 -33.64 -21.89 -8.25
CA CYS A 666 -34.86 -21.17 -7.93
C CYS A 666 -34.58 -19.67 -7.81
N LEU A 667 -35.43 -18.85 -8.42
CA LEU A 667 -35.44 -17.40 -8.28
C LEU A 667 -36.87 -16.93 -7.99
N VAL A 668 -37.11 -16.44 -6.78
CA VAL A 668 -38.38 -15.85 -6.37
C VAL A 668 -38.36 -14.36 -6.68
N ARG A 669 -39.40 -13.86 -7.35
CA ARG A 669 -39.56 -12.44 -7.72
C ARG A 669 -40.86 -11.85 -7.20
N ASP A 670 -40.83 -10.55 -6.93
CA ASP A 670 -42.01 -9.75 -6.62
C ASP A 670 -42.79 -9.30 -7.87
N GLU A 671 -43.90 -8.59 -7.66
CA GLU A 671 -44.77 -8.06 -8.72
C GLU A 671 -44.06 -7.07 -9.66
N ALA A 672 -42.94 -6.48 -9.25
CA ALA A 672 -42.12 -5.56 -10.03
C ALA A 672 -40.91 -6.25 -10.70
N ASP A 673 -40.92 -7.60 -10.75
CA ASP A 673 -39.88 -8.48 -11.29
C ASP A 673 -38.53 -8.44 -10.53
N ASN A 674 -38.48 -7.84 -9.33
CA ASN A 674 -37.26 -7.81 -8.53
C ASN A 674 -37.02 -9.15 -7.84
N PRO A 675 -35.78 -9.67 -7.81
CA PRO A 675 -35.49 -10.94 -7.14
C PRO A 675 -35.49 -10.75 -5.62
N VAL A 676 -36.43 -11.39 -4.91
CA VAL A 676 -36.54 -11.34 -3.44
C VAL A 676 -35.79 -12.48 -2.76
N LEU A 677 -35.70 -13.66 -3.38
CA LEU A 677 -34.91 -14.80 -2.91
C LEU A 677 -34.32 -15.57 -4.09
N ALA A 678 -33.12 -16.12 -3.94
CA ALA A 678 -32.51 -17.03 -4.91
C ALA A 678 -31.86 -18.20 -4.18
N ALA A 679 -31.95 -19.41 -4.74
CA ALA A 679 -31.36 -20.62 -4.15
C ALA A 679 -31.04 -21.68 -5.21
N ASP A 680 -30.12 -22.59 -4.87
CA ASP A 680 -29.97 -23.85 -5.59
C ASP A 680 -30.70 -24.95 -4.82
N LEU A 681 -31.78 -25.47 -5.41
CA LEU A 681 -32.63 -26.51 -4.82
C LEU A 681 -31.92 -27.87 -4.75
N LYS A 682 -30.81 -28.07 -5.48
CA LYS A 682 -30.06 -29.32 -5.54
C LYS A 682 -28.92 -29.37 -4.52
N THR A 683 -28.19 -28.27 -4.30
CA THR A 683 -27.19 -28.17 -3.22
C THR A 683 -27.81 -27.74 -1.88
N GLY A 684 -29.01 -27.18 -1.93
CA GLY A 684 -29.73 -26.65 -0.77
C GLY A 684 -29.33 -25.23 -0.36
N GLN A 685 -28.34 -24.63 -1.03
CA GLN A 685 -27.76 -23.33 -0.69
C GLN A 685 -28.68 -22.16 -1.07
N VAL A 686 -28.93 -21.25 -0.13
CA VAL A 686 -29.56 -19.95 -0.39
C VAL A 686 -28.49 -18.98 -0.93
N ILE A 687 -28.71 -18.48 -2.15
CA ILE A 687 -27.81 -17.58 -2.91
C ILE A 687 -28.15 -16.11 -2.62
N LYS A 688 -29.44 -15.78 -2.51
CA LYS A 688 -29.94 -14.49 -2.02
C LYS A 688 -31.00 -14.75 -0.95
N LYS A 689 -30.76 -14.22 0.26
CA LYS A 689 -31.71 -14.24 1.38
C LYS A 689 -32.78 -13.15 1.18
N LEU A 690 -33.95 -13.36 1.79
CA LEU A 690 -34.97 -12.33 1.97
C LEU A 690 -34.37 -11.14 2.73
N SER A 691 -34.73 -9.91 2.33
CA SER A 691 -34.50 -8.71 3.15
C SER A 691 -35.41 -8.70 4.38
N GLU A 692 -35.19 -7.81 5.34
CA GLU A 692 -36.08 -7.65 6.49
C GLU A 692 -37.52 -7.30 6.06
N ASN A 693 -37.66 -6.38 5.10
CA ASN A 693 -38.97 -6.00 4.56
C ASN A 693 -39.66 -7.17 3.82
N SER A 694 -38.91 -7.94 3.03
CA SER A 694 -39.43 -9.16 2.38
C SER A 694 -39.79 -10.24 3.42
N SER A 695 -39.02 -10.35 4.50
CA SER A 695 -39.27 -11.29 5.60
C SER A 695 -40.57 -10.96 6.34
N ALA A 696 -40.83 -9.67 6.61
CA ALA A 696 -42.08 -9.21 7.18
C ALA A 696 -43.29 -9.50 6.26
N HIS A 697 -43.13 -9.29 4.94
CA HIS A 697 -44.16 -9.63 3.94
C HIS A 697 -44.45 -11.14 3.91
N PHE A 698 -43.41 -11.97 3.92
CA PHE A 698 -43.57 -13.43 3.92
C PHE A 698 -44.20 -13.96 5.22
N LEU A 699 -43.86 -13.38 6.38
CA LEU A 699 -44.53 -13.67 7.65
C LEU A 699 -46.02 -13.30 7.65
N LYS A 700 -46.40 -12.21 6.97
CA LYS A 700 -47.82 -11.83 6.80
C LYS A 700 -48.57 -12.87 5.96
N TYR A 701 -48.00 -13.28 4.83
CA TYR A 701 -48.55 -14.34 3.98
C TYR A 701 -48.72 -15.66 4.73
N LEU A 702 -47.72 -16.10 5.51
CA LEU A 702 -47.83 -17.32 6.31
C LEU A 702 -48.99 -17.26 7.33
N LYS A 703 -49.22 -16.11 7.97
CA LYS A 703 -50.35 -15.91 8.89
C LYS A 703 -51.71 -15.89 8.18
N GLU A 704 -51.77 -15.39 6.95
CA GLU A 704 -52.98 -15.41 6.12
C GLU A 704 -53.34 -16.85 5.70
N VAL A 705 -52.35 -17.64 5.26
CA VAL A 705 -52.52 -19.07 4.91
C VAL A 705 -52.96 -19.90 6.12
N ASP A 706 -52.35 -19.68 7.29
CA ASP A 706 -52.70 -20.42 8.52
C ASP A 706 -54.13 -20.08 9.00
N ALA A 707 -54.57 -18.83 8.83
CA ALA A 707 -55.95 -18.42 9.10
C ALA A 707 -56.97 -19.05 8.12
N GLU A 708 -56.64 -19.16 6.83
CA GLU A 708 -57.50 -19.84 5.85
C GLU A 708 -57.63 -21.34 6.14
N LEU A 709 -56.52 -22.01 6.49
CA LEU A 709 -56.49 -23.42 6.90
C LEU A 709 -57.28 -23.65 8.20
N ALA A 710 -57.17 -22.75 9.18
CA ALA A 710 -57.99 -22.79 10.39
C ALA A 710 -59.50 -22.66 10.04
N SER A 711 -59.88 -21.72 9.17
CA SER A 711 -61.28 -21.49 8.78
C SER A 711 -61.90 -22.67 8.03
N THR A 712 -61.13 -23.35 7.17
CA THR A 712 -61.57 -24.54 6.43
C THR A 712 -61.64 -25.76 7.34
N SER A 713 -60.78 -25.87 8.36
CA SER A 713 -60.89 -26.91 9.39
C SER A 713 -62.14 -26.75 10.26
N SER A 714 -62.56 -25.52 10.59
CA SER A 714 -63.80 -25.26 11.33
C SER A 714 -65.03 -25.67 10.52
N LYS A 715 -65.13 -25.21 9.27
CA LYS A 715 -66.24 -25.59 8.37
C LYS A 715 -66.38 -27.09 8.16
N LYS A 716 -65.27 -27.84 8.23
CA LYS A 716 -65.30 -29.31 8.13
C LYS A 716 -65.85 -29.97 9.40
N ARG A 717 -65.52 -29.45 10.60
CA ARG A 717 -66.12 -29.91 11.87
C ARG A 717 -67.59 -29.55 11.99
N ASP A 718 -67.99 -28.37 11.51
CA ASP A 718 -69.40 -27.96 11.49
C ASP A 718 -70.24 -28.84 10.54
N ALA A 719 -69.65 -29.32 9.43
CA ALA A 719 -70.28 -30.29 8.54
C ALA A 719 -70.39 -31.70 9.17
N ASP A 720 -69.34 -32.17 9.86
CA ASP A 720 -69.34 -33.45 10.58
C ASP A 720 -70.22 -33.44 11.86
N THR A 721 -70.77 -32.29 12.25
CA THR A 721 -71.73 -32.15 13.37
C THR A 721 -73.20 -31.98 12.88
N GLN A 722 -73.44 -32.10 11.56
CA GLN A 722 -74.78 -32.12 10.95
C GLN A 722 -75.06 -33.39 10.13
N LEU A 723 -74.40 -34.51 10.48
CA LEU A 723 -74.61 -35.85 9.92
C LEU A 723 -74.84 -36.90 11.02
#